data_AF-A0A4Y7IFV7-F1
#
_entry.id   AF-A0A4Y7IFV7-F1
#
_cell.length_a   1.000
_cell.length_b   1.000
_cell.length_c   1.000
_cell.angle_alpha   90.00
_cell.angle_beta   90.00
_cell.angle_gamma   90.00
#
_symmetry.space_group_name_H-M   'P 1'
#
loop_
_entity.id
_entity.type
_entity.pdbx_description
1 polymer ?
#
loop_
_entity_poly.entity_id
_entity_poly.type
_entity_poly.pdbx_seq_one_letter_code
_entity_poly.pdbx_strand_id
1 'polypeptide(L)'
;MFSSTYAVFLSIDCGSSSVKPRTDNNSIVWVGDGPYIQTGEAHKVSIPADIPGFDSIALNTLRAFPTRKKNCYSIDLDSKTENNTRFLVVFSLNNTNNINVCLAQTHLDNIPFISALEIRSLNSDIYGYIPSEYPLLFQFRDAFGTNKIVGYPEDSFDWIWSSIGPLSNPSPLRRITSDSPSINVSSTIDKPPEAVLRTALLLFNSSQDIAYSDTTNVTGPLFFNAYFSEPIKLNSTQKRSFKLVVNANQDNSLFFPENPLIPPYGGALELHIANVSTFNSFFSLAFFRTNDSTLPSLINALEGYTVGDKLAQGTNSNDVKALGLLKKSFSQLQDWSGDPCLPSPYTWDWVTCNNDTDSPRITALNLNDLGLTGTLPDFSAMDALKTINLRNNSLTEDIPEFLGTFPELTVLNLADNSFLGTVPSSISNNVNLKFTATGNPNLSCTPTSIFNIDPASKIPPPSTNTNAEPKIPSPADKGKIFLSIDCGSSSLKSRTDNNSIVWVGDGPYIKTGKTHKVNVAPPNISGWDSRAMSTLRAFPARKKNCYSIDIESKTKDSNITVARVLVRASFYYGNYDNKSNPPTFSLQFNGNNWGSVVTTNGIIYYEVVFSLNKSSNIDVCLAQTQPDNIPFISALEIRSLDPGAYGYIPADFPLFFTERTAYGTNTTIRYPDDSFDRIWSSLGPLDNTSTVTRVRSNSPSIKVDVEDKPPKAVLRTTLLPLNSSHDIFYSPTRNHQFRLHFNAYFSEVIKLNSTQKRSFDIVVNNKQDNSFIAPKNPVIPPYGRTLEVHILNVTIFNSSFSINLLRTNDSTLPPLINALEEFIIGDKLAQGTNSNDVKALGLLQKSFAQLEDWNGDPCLPAPYTWDWVACNNDTDSPRITELYLNDLGLTGTLPDFSAMDALRTINLSNNNLTREIPEFLGTFPELTVLNLADNNFNGTVPSSISDDVNLKFNATGNPNLLCTPTSVCNTDPESRIPPPSTGNTDPESRIPPPPSTGNTDTEPIPSPVDKGRSSKTFAQPIIILLIMFSGLLL
;
A
#
# COMPACT_ATOMS: atom_id res chain seq x y z
N MET A 1 -36.17 14.92 -32.26
CA MET A 1 -36.00 14.38 -33.63
C MET A 1 -34.51 14.38 -33.92
N PHE A 2 -33.89 13.21 -34.11
CA PHE A 2 -32.54 13.09 -34.66
C PHE A 2 -32.59 11.98 -35.71
N SER A 3 -32.17 12.29 -36.94
CA SER A 3 -32.16 11.35 -38.06
C SER A 3 -31.06 10.31 -37.90
N SER A 4 -31.26 9.14 -38.51
CA SER A 4 -30.51 7.90 -38.31
C SER A 4 -29.14 7.86 -39.00
N THR A 5 -28.34 8.93 -38.90
CA THR A 5 -27.07 9.07 -39.63
C THR A 5 -25.95 9.81 -38.87
N TYR A 6 -26.18 10.22 -37.63
CA TYR A 6 -25.19 10.94 -36.83
C TYR A 6 -24.96 10.25 -35.49
N ALA A 7 -23.73 10.32 -35.01
CA ALA A 7 -23.29 9.81 -33.72
C ALA A 7 -24.22 10.25 -32.59
N VAL A 8 -24.29 9.46 -31.51
CA VAL A 8 -24.86 9.93 -30.25
C VAL A 8 -23.98 11.08 -29.74
N PHE A 9 -24.51 12.29 -29.78
CA PHE A 9 -23.97 13.47 -29.10
C PHE A 9 -24.77 13.71 -27.83
N LEU A 10 -24.12 13.58 -26.68
CA LEU A 10 -24.67 14.01 -25.39
C LEU A 10 -23.60 14.85 -24.69
N SER A 11 -23.89 16.13 -24.47
CA SER A 11 -23.04 17.04 -23.69
C SER A 11 -23.83 17.52 -22.48
N ILE A 12 -23.30 17.27 -21.29
CA ILE A 12 -23.94 17.51 -20.00
C ILE A 12 -23.22 18.65 -19.29
N ASP A 13 -23.99 19.66 -18.92
CA ASP A 13 -23.59 20.84 -18.14
C ASP A 13 -23.71 20.49 -16.64
N CYS A 14 -22.58 20.17 -16.00
CA CYS A 14 -22.58 19.59 -14.66
C CYS A 14 -22.76 20.67 -13.58
N GLY A 15 -23.72 20.47 -12.68
CA GLY A 15 -24.19 21.49 -11.74
C GLY A 15 -25.34 22.35 -12.29
N SER A 16 -25.74 22.19 -13.55
CA SER A 16 -26.93 22.83 -14.10
C SER A 16 -28.18 21.96 -13.91
N SER A 17 -29.16 22.46 -13.16
CA SER A 17 -30.48 21.82 -13.02
C SER A 17 -31.43 22.10 -14.20
N SER A 18 -30.96 22.75 -15.28
CA SER A 18 -31.80 23.09 -16.44
C SER A 18 -32.06 21.87 -17.33
N VAL A 19 -33.28 21.35 -17.26
CA VAL A 19 -33.78 20.30 -18.18
C VAL A 19 -34.02 20.85 -19.61
N LYS A 20 -33.99 22.17 -19.81
CA LYS A 20 -34.07 22.78 -21.16
C LYS A 20 -32.71 22.71 -21.84
N PRO A 21 -32.60 22.10 -23.04
CA PRO A 21 -31.36 22.15 -23.81
C PRO A 21 -31.00 23.58 -24.21
N ARG A 22 -29.70 23.88 -24.22
CA ARG A 22 -29.14 25.10 -24.81
C ARG A 22 -28.18 24.72 -25.93
N THR A 23 -27.96 25.63 -26.87
CA THR A 23 -26.98 25.48 -27.94
C THR A 23 -25.86 26.47 -27.72
N ASP A 24 -24.61 26.03 -27.85
CA ASP A 24 -23.43 26.89 -27.71
C ASP A 24 -23.03 27.58 -29.03
N ASN A 25 -21.92 28.33 -28.99
CA ASN A 25 -21.39 29.05 -30.14
C ASN A 25 -20.86 28.11 -31.26
N ASN A 26 -20.55 26.85 -30.93
CA ASN A 26 -20.11 25.83 -31.88
C ASN A 26 -21.31 25.04 -32.45
N SER A 27 -22.53 25.31 -32.00
CA SER A 27 -23.77 24.57 -32.31
C SER A 27 -23.93 23.22 -31.61
N ILE A 28 -23.16 22.94 -30.56
CA ILE A 28 -23.32 21.74 -29.71
C ILE A 28 -24.50 21.96 -28.75
N VAL A 29 -25.28 20.90 -28.51
CA VAL A 29 -26.47 20.95 -27.63
C VAL A 29 -26.11 20.41 -26.24
N TRP A 30 -26.22 21.29 -25.24
CA TRP A 30 -25.95 21.02 -23.83
C TRP A 30 -27.24 20.82 -23.04
N VAL A 31 -27.27 19.85 -22.13
CA VAL A 31 -28.37 19.59 -21.18
C VAL A 31 -27.88 19.62 -19.74
N GLY A 32 -28.74 20.00 -18.79
CA GLY A 32 -28.42 19.92 -17.36
C GLY A 32 -28.34 18.49 -16.83
N ASP A 33 -27.61 18.29 -15.74
CA ASP A 33 -27.25 16.95 -15.23
C ASP A 33 -28.27 16.25 -14.32
N GLY A 34 -29.29 16.96 -13.85
CA GLY A 34 -30.31 16.42 -12.93
C GLY A 34 -30.99 15.10 -13.35
N PRO A 35 -31.20 14.77 -14.64
CA PRO A 35 -31.71 13.46 -15.06
C PRO A 35 -30.71 12.30 -14.86
N TYR A 36 -29.41 12.58 -14.81
CA TYR A 36 -28.33 11.59 -14.84
C TYR A 36 -27.64 11.41 -13.48
N ILE A 37 -27.77 12.39 -12.59
CA ILE A 37 -27.29 12.33 -11.21
C ILE A 37 -28.13 13.20 -10.27
N GLN A 38 -28.46 12.66 -9.09
CA GLN A 38 -29.28 13.35 -8.07
C GLN A 38 -28.48 13.76 -6.82
N THR A 39 -27.21 13.35 -6.72
CA THR A 39 -26.31 13.65 -5.60
C THR A 39 -25.35 14.79 -5.91
N GLY A 40 -24.58 15.22 -4.92
CA GLY A 40 -23.56 16.26 -5.08
C GLY A 40 -24.11 17.69 -5.07
N GLU A 41 -23.21 18.64 -4.83
CA GLU A 41 -23.49 20.06 -4.71
C GLU A 41 -23.17 20.78 -6.02
N ALA A 42 -24.11 21.59 -6.51
CA ALA A 42 -23.88 22.47 -7.65
C ALA A 42 -23.22 23.77 -7.20
N HIS A 43 -22.05 24.09 -7.78
CA HIS A 43 -21.31 25.32 -7.51
C HIS A 43 -21.17 26.14 -8.80
N LYS A 44 -21.06 27.46 -8.65
CA LYS A 44 -20.70 28.38 -9.74
C LYS A 44 -19.25 28.79 -9.58
N VAL A 45 -18.51 28.78 -10.68
CA VAL A 45 -17.10 29.17 -10.75
C VAL A 45 -16.98 30.42 -11.61
N SER A 46 -16.06 31.32 -11.28
CA SER A 46 -15.66 32.41 -12.18
C SER A 46 -14.39 32.00 -12.91
N ILE A 47 -14.55 31.53 -14.14
CA ILE A 47 -13.42 31.22 -15.02
C ILE A 47 -13.09 32.46 -15.88
N PRO A 48 -11.82 32.76 -16.15
CA PRO A 48 -11.43 33.80 -17.11
C PRO A 48 -12.08 33.56 -18.48
N ALA A 49 -12.48 34.64 -19.16
CA ALA A 49 -13.31 34.55 -20.36
C ALA A 49 -12.68 33.72 -21.50
N ASP A 50 -13.56 33.02 -22.24
CA ASP A 50 -13.34 32.33 -23.51
C ASP A 50 -12.06 31.49 -23.62
N ILE A 51 -12.06 30.32 -22.97
CA ILE A 51 -11.15 29.22 -23.30
C ILE A 51 -11.53 28.71 -24.71
N PRO A 52 -10.67 28.85 -25.75
CA PRO A 52 -11.07 28.46 -27.10
C PRO A 52 -11.31 26.95 -27.20
N GLY A 53 -12.35 26.55 -27.95
CA GLY A 53 -12.71 25.15 -28.13
C GLY A 53 -13.58 24.55 -27.01
N PHE A 54 -13.86 25.27 -25.93
CA PHE A 54 -14.74 24.80 -24.85
C PHE A 54 -15.92 25.76 -24.64
N ASP A 55 -17.08 25.22 -24.24
CA ASP A 55 -18.23 26.05 -23.87
C ASP A 55 -18.01 26.71 -22.50
N SER A 56 -17.90 28.05 -22.51
CA SER A 56 -17.63 28.82 -21.30
C SER A 56 -18.78 28.86 -20.29
N ILE A 57 -20.01 28.46 -20.68
CA ILE A 57 -21.14 28.40 -19.76
C ILE A 57 -21.08 27.12 -18.91
N ALA A 58 -20.80 25.97 -19.52
CA ALA A 58 -20.68 24.67 -18.86
C ALA A 58 -19.49 24.65 -17.88
N LEU A 59 -18.38 25.29 -18.25
CA LEU A 59 -17.23 25.41 -17.36
C LEU A 59 -17.48 26.36 -16.17
N ASN A 60 -18.39 27.34 -16.29
CA ASN A 60 -18.76 28.23 -15.17
C ASN A 60 -19.66 27.55 -14.12
N THR A 61 -20.07 26.30 -14.35
CA THR A 61 -20.76 25.43 -13.40
C THR A 61 -19.92 24.19 -13.10
N LEU A 62 -20.07 23.65 -11.89
CA LEU A 62 -19.57 22.31 -11.56
C LEU A 62 -20.50 21.61 -10.58
N ARG A 63 -20.42 20.28 -10.56
CA ARG A 63 -20.96 19.44 -9.49
C ARG A 63 -19.82 18.83 -8.69
N ALA A 64 -19.84 19.04 -7.38
CA ALA A 64 -18.87 18.55 -6.42
C ALA A 64 -19.48 17.47 -5.51
N PHE A 65 -18.71 16.47 -5.09
CA PHE A 65 -19.23 15.34 -4.29
C PHE A 65 -18.51 15.18 -2.94
N PRO A 66 -18.84 15.99 -1.92
CA PRO A 66 -18.09 16.02 -0.67
C PRO A 66 -18.40 14.88 0.32
N THR A 67 -19.46 14.07 0.09
CA THR A 67 -20.04 13.19 1.14
C THR A 67 -19.97 11.68 0.87
N ARG A 68 -19.46 11.22 -0.29
CA ARG A 68 -19.42 9.78 -0.63
C ARG A 68 -18.15 9.44 -1.40
N LYS A 69 -17.59 8.26 -1.14
CA LYS A 69 -16.35 7.79 -1.78
C LYS A 69 -16.45 7.63 -3.30
N LYS A 70 -17.64 7.34 -3.82
CA LYS A 70 -17.92 7.18 -5.25
C LYS A 70 -19.29 7.75 -5.59
N ASN A 71 -19.36 8.53 -6.67
CA ASN A 71 -20.60 9.05 -7.25
C ASN A 71 -20.56 8.85 -8.75
N CYS A 72 -21.64 8.33 -9.35
CA CYS A 72 -21.65 7.96 -10.76
C CYS A 72 -22.80 8.65 -11.51
N TYR A 73 -22.48 9.26 -12.65
CA TYR A 73 -23.45 9.57 -13.68
C TYR A 73 -23.83 8.24 -14.35
N SER A 74 -25.12 7.93 -14.45
CA SER A 74 -25.60 6.73 -15.13
C SER A 74 -26.44 7.14 -16.33
N ILE A 75 -26.03 6.72 -17.53
CA ILE A 75 -26.54 7.23 -18.80
C ILE A 75 -26.99 6.02 -19.62
N ASP A 76 -28.30 5.87 -19.74
CA ASP A 76 -28.96 4.86 -20.56
C ASP A 76 -28.98 5.30 -22.04
N LEU A 77 -28.59 4.41 -22.95
CA LEU A 77 -28.43 4.65 -24.39
C LEU A 77 -29.61 4.13 -25.24
N ASP A 78 -30.73 3.81 -24.59
CA ASP A 78 -31.82 2.98 -25.07
C ASP A 78 -32.20 3.06 -26.58
N SER A 79 -32.27 1.88 -27.21
CA SER A 79 -32.92 1.57 -28.51
C SER A 79 -32.31 2.05 -29.85
N LYS A 80 -31.14 2.71 -29.90
CA LYS A 80 -30.57 3.19 -31.20
C LYS A 80 -29.11 2.82 -31.52
N THR A 81 -28.36 2.26 -30.60
CA THR A 81 -26.95 1.87 -30.84
C THR A 81 -26.86 0.44 -31.33
N GLU A 82 -26.14 0.21 -32.43
CA GLU A 82 -25.79 -1.13 -32.89
C GLU A 82 -24.73 -1.76 -31.96
N ASN A 83 -24.75 -3.10 -31.85
CA ASN A 83 -23.67 -3.84 -31.18
C ASN A 83 -22.32 -3.43 -31.82
N ASN A 84 -21.27 -3.28 -31.00
CA ASN A 84 -19.93 -2.78 -31.35
C ASN A 84 -19.77 -1.24 -31.48
N THR A 85 -20.71 -0.44 -30.98
CA THR A 85 -20.51 1.01 -30.84
C THR A 85 -19.41 1.34 -29.82
N ARG A 86 -18.43 2.19 -30.20
CA ARG A 86 -17.32 2.68 -29.34
C ARG A 86 -17.60 4.13 -28.89
N PHE A 87 -17.03 4.57 -27.76
CA PHE A 87 -17.22 5.92 -27.21
C PHE A 87 -15.90 6.64 -26.92
N LEU A 88 -15.89 7.96 -26.71
CA LEU A 88 -14.68 8.73 -26.33
C LEU A 88 -14.32 8.66 -24.82
N VAL A 89 -14.49 7.48 -24.24
CA VAL A 89 -13.45 6.79 -23.45
C VAL A 89 -13.58 5.36 -23.99
N VAL A 90 -12.54 4.81 -24.66
CA VAL A 90 -12.76 3.82 -25.75
C VAL A 90 -13.08 2.41 -25.27
N PHE A 91 -14.24 2.27 -24.64
CA PHE A 91 -14.84 1.05 -24.15
C PHE A 91 -15.82 0.47 -25.19
N SER A 92 -15.86 -0.86 -25.32
CA SER A 92 -16.91 -1.57 -26.06
C SER A 92 -18.11 -1.86 -25.16
N LEU A 93 -19.32 -1.55 -25.65
CA LEU A 93 -20.55 -2.03 -25.01
C LEU A 93 -20.72 -3.54 -25.27
N ASN A 94 -20.21 -4.35 -24.35
CA ASN A 94 -20.62 -5.75 -24.21
C ASN A 94 -21.48 -5.87 -22.94
N ASN A 95 -22.76 -6.17 -23.12
CA ASN A 95 -23.76 -6.62 -22.13
C ASN A 95 -24.54 -5.59 -21.29
N THR A 96 -24.30 -4.27 -21.37
CA THR A 96 -25.24 -3.27 -20.81
C THR A 96 -25.41 -2.05 -21.72
N ASN A 97 -26.63 -1.49 -21.78
CA ASN A 97 -26.93 -0.25 -22.53
C ASN A 97 -26.52 1.02 -21.76
N ASN A 98 -25.83 0.90 -20.62
CA ASN A 98 -25.63 2.00 -19.68
C ASN A 98 -24.16 2.36 -19.56
N ILE A 99 -23.82 3.62 -19.83
CA ILE A 99 -22.50 4.17 -19.51
C ILE A 99 -22.55 4.71 -18.08
N ASN A 100 -21.61 4.28 -17.24
CA ASN A 100 -21.43 4.79 -15.89
C ASN A 100 -20.11 5.58 -15.80
N VAL A 101 -20.20 6.89 -15.56
CA VAL A 101 -19.02 7.75 -15.35
C VAL A 101 -18.93 8.09 -13.88
N CYS A 102 -17.97 7.45 -13.20
CA CYS A 102 -17.81 7.53 -11.75
C CYS A 102 -16.64 8.42 -11.34
N LEU A 103 -16.91 9.31 -10.39
CA LEU A 103 -15.92 10.11 -9.69
C LEU A 103 -15.66 9.48 -8.32
N ALA A 104 -14.40 9.10 -8.08
CA ALA A 104 -13.95 8.49 -6.84
C ALA A 104 -13.11 9.48 -6.02
N GLN A 105 -13.37 9.55 -4.72
CA GLN A 105 -12.59 10.36 -3.79
C GLN A 105 -11.31 9.61 -3.38
N THR A 106 -10.17 10.03 -3.93
CA THR A 106 -8.86 9.43 -3.65
C THR A 106 -8.26 9.85 -2.31
N HIS A 107 -8.59 11.05 -1.83
CA HIS A 107 -8.17 11.60 -0.54
C HIS A 107 -9.31 12.40 0.09
N LEU A 108 -9.38 12.38 1.42
CA LEU A 108 -10.47 12.97 2.20
C LEU A 108 -10.55 14.50 2.11
N ASP A 109 -9.42 15.16 1.86
CA ASP A 109 -9.35 16.62 1.62
C ASP A 109 -9.68 17.01 0.17
N ASN A 110 -9.69 16.06 -0.76
CA ASN A 110 -9.98 16.30 -2.17
C ASN A 110 -11.47 16.04 -2.44
N ILE A 111 -12.25 17.09 -2.69
CA ILE A 111 -13.63 16.94 -3.15
C ILE A 111 -13.60 16.71 -4.67
N PRO A 112 -13.97 15.53 -5.19
CA PRO A 112 -14.00 15.32 -6.63
C PRO A 112 -15.14 16.14 -7.25
N PHE A 113 -14.89 16.70 -8.43
CA PHE A 113 -15.86 17.51 -9.16
C PHE A 113 -15.78 17.28 -10.67
N ILE A 114 -16.84 17.69 -11.36
CA ILE A 114 -16.93 17.70 -12.82
C ILE A 114 -17.75 18.92 -13.28
N SER A 115 -17.32 19.55 -14.38
CA SER A 115 -17.99 20.72 -14.99
C SER A 115 -18.74 20.37 -16.28
N ALA A 116 -18.17 19.46 -17.07
CA ALA A 116 -18.77 18.98 -18.31
C ALA A 116 -18.56 17.48 -18.44
N LEU A 117 -19.56 16.77 -18.97
CA LEU A 117 -19.43 15.38 -19.39
C LEU A 117 -19.93 15.24 -20.82
N GLU A 118 -19.05 14.78 -21.72
CA GLU A 118 -19.32 14.70 -23.14
C GLU A 118 -19.15 13.26 -23.64
N ILE A 119 -20.20 12.76 -24.29
CA ILE A 119 -20.26 11.43 -24.87
C ILE A 119 -20.45 11.58 -26.37
N ARG A 120 -19.61 10.85 -27.11
CA ARG A 120 -19.54 10.80 -28.57
C ARG A 120 -19.48 9.34 -29.00
N SER A 121 -20.38 8.93 -29.88
CA SER A 121 -20.33 7.62 -30.55
C SER A 121 -19.32 7.65 -31.70
N LEU A 122 -18.48 6.63 -31.77
CA LEU A 122 -17.50 6.39 -32.84
C LEU A 122 -17.94 5.21 -33.72
N ASN A 123 -17.44 5.18 -34.95
CA ASN A 123 -17.58 4.01 -35.84
C ASN A 123 -16.71 2.85 -35.32
N SER A 124 -17.14 1.60 -35.49
CA SER A 124 -16.45 0.39 -35.04
C SER A 124 -15.02 0.25 -35.57
N ASP A 125 -14.75 0.82 -36.75
CA ASP A 125 -13.44 0.76 -37.41
C ASP A 125 -12.39 1.67 -36.73
N ILE A 126 -12.83 2.73 -36.05
CA ILE A 126 -11.95 3.72 -35.43
C ILE A 126 -11.26 3.09 -34.21
N TYR A 127 -9.93 3.17 -34.19
CA TYR A 127 -9.03 2.43 -33.31
C TYR A 127 -9.19 0.90 -33.37
N GLY A 128 -9.71 0.37 -34.49
CA GLY A 128 -10.11 -1.04 -34.64
C GLY A 128 -8.99 -2.07 -34.43
N TYR A 129 -7.73 -1.62 -34.45
CA TYR A 129 -6.53 -2.41 -34.16
C TYR A 129 -6.30 -2.66 -32.65
N ILE A 130 -7.09 -2.05 -31.77
CA ILE A 130 -7.05 -2.30 -30.32
C ILE A 130 -8.29 -3.14 -29.92
N PRO A 131 -8.12 -4.24 -29.15
CA PRO A 131 -9.23 -5.09 -28.75
C PRO A 131 -10.25 -4.30 -27.93
N SER A 132 -11.53 -4.47 -28.27
CA SER A 132 -12.59 -3.58 -27.80
C SER A 132 -12.88 -3.70 -26.27
N GLU A 133 -12.35 -4.75 -25.64
CA GLU A 133 -12.37 -4.95 -24.19
C GLU A 133 -11.39 -4.07 -23.39
N TYR A 134 -10.52 -3.28 -24.03
CA TYR A 134 -9.61 -2.34 -23.35
C TYR A 134 -9.91 -0.87 -23.72
N PRO A 135 -10.03 0.05 -22.74
CA PRO A 135 -10.12 1.49 -23.00
C PRO A 135 -8.87 2.05 -23.65
N LEU A 136 -9.08 3.06 -24.50
CA LEU A 136 -8.10 4.11 -24.73
C LEU A 136 -8.38 5.30 -23.82
N LEU A 137 -7.35 5.67 -23.07
CA LEU A 137 -7.29 6.85 -22.21
C LEU A 137 -6.52 7.93 -22.97
N PHE A 138 -7.22 9.03 -23.29
CA PHE A 138 -6.66 10.16 -24.04
C PHE A 138 -5.50 10.83 -23.28
N GLN A 139 -4.43 11.16 -23.99
CA GLN A 139 -3.30 11.92 -23.46
C GLN A 139 -3.18 13.30 -24.13
N PHE A 140 -3.15 13.34 -25.46
CA PHE A 140 -3.05 14.60 -26.23
C PHE A 140 -3.52 14.44 -27.68
N ARG A 141 -3.80 15.59 -28.31
CA ARG A 141 -4.11 15.76 -29.75
C ARG A 141 -3.55 17.09 -30.19
N ASP A 142 -2.62 17.06 -31.14
CA ASP A 142 -1.87 18.22 -31.60
C ASP A 142 -2.00 18.41 -33.10
N ALA A 143 -2.38 19.62 -33.49
CA ALA A 143 -2.42 20.06 -34.87
C ALA A 143 -1.27 21.06 -35.12
N PHE A 144 -0.32 20.70 -35.97
CA PHE A 144 0.92 21.42 -36.16
C PHE A 144 0.78 22.51 -37.24
N GLY A 145 1.15 23.74 -36.87
CA GLY A 145 1.11 24.90 -37.75
C GLY A 145 -0.26 25.54 -37.90
N THR A 146 -1.31 25.06 -37.23
CA THR A 146 -2.57 25.81 -37.10
C THR A 146 -2.40 26.94 -36.07
N ASN A 147 -3.20 27.99 -36.22
CA ASN A 147 -3.29 29.14 -35.32
C ASN A 147 -4.62 29.22 -34.56
N LYS A 148 -5.42 28.15 -34.60
CA LYS A 148 -6.64 27.97 -33.80
C LYS A 148 -6.79 26.50 -33.42
N ILE A 149 -7.48 26.25 -32.32
CA ILE A 149 -7.96 24.91 -31.97
C ILE A 149 -8.91 24.42 -33.07
N VAL A 150 -8.84 23.13 -33.39
CA VAL A 150 -9.79 22.45 -34.28
C VAL A 150 -10.69 21.56 -33.42
N GLY A 151 -11.98 21.58 -33.71
CA GLY A 151 -13.05 20.84 -33.03
C GLY A 151 -14.31 20.95 -33.88
N TYR A 152 -15.50 20.70 -33.33
CA TYR A 152 -16.74 20.85 -34.08
C TYR A 152 -16.98 22.32 -34.51
N PRO A 153 -17.46 22.58 -35.76
CA PRO A 153 -17.92 21.64 -36.77
C PRO A 153 -16.84 21.12 -37.74
N GLU A 154 -15.59 21.59 -37.66
CA GLU A 154 -14.52 21.09 -38.54
C GLU A 154 -14.07 19.66 -38.23
N ASP A 155 -14.29 19.19 -37.00
CA ASP A 155 -14.21 17.79 -36.60
C ASP A 155 -15.61 17.24 -36.32
N SER A 156 -16.03 16.22 -37.08
CA SER A 156 -17.37 15.63 -36.95
C SER A 156 -17.55 14.74 -35.72
N PHE A 157 -16.47 14.39 -35.01
CA PHE A 157 -16.51 13.70 -33.72
C PHE A 157 -16.26 14.66 -32.54
N ASP A 158 -16.02 15.94 -32.84
CA ASP A 158 -15.69 16.99 -31.88
C ASP A 158 -14.44 16.69 -31.06
N TRP A 159 -13.42 16.12 -31.71
CA TRP A 159 -12.12 15.98 -31.08
C TRP A 159 -11.44 17.35 -30.98
N ILE A 160 -11.08 17.74 -29.76
CA ILE A 160 -10.34 18.98 -29.50
C ILE A 160 -8.86 18.76 -29.84
N TRP A 161 -8.39 19.42 -30.89
CA TRP A 161 -6.99 19.43 -31.32
C TRP A 161 -6.31 20.74 -30.90
N SER A 162 -5.31 20.63 -30.03
CA SER A 162 -4.47 21.72 -29.59
C SER A 162 -3.70 22.35 -30.75
N SER A 163 -3.69 23.68 -30.81
CA SER A 163 -2.94 24.39 -31.85
C SER A 163 -1.47 24.51 -31.50
N ILE A 164 -0.63 23.69 -32.13
CA ILE A 164 0.82 23.79 -31.99
C ILE A 164 1.38 24.80 -33.00
N GLY A 165 1.61 26.02 -32.51
CA GLY A 165 2.40 27.04 -33.20
C GLY A 165 3.90 26.67 -33.28
N PRO A 166 4.78 27.55 -33.79
CA PRO A 166 6.22 27.32 -33.74
C PRO A 166 6.69 27.30 -32.27
N LEU A 167 6.93 26.08 -31.76
CA LEU A 167 7.19 25.81 -30.34
C LEU A 167 8.50 26.44 -29.81
N SER A 168 8.52 26.58 -28.49
CA SER A 168 9.57 27.18 -27.67
C SER A 168 10.87 26.34 -27.62
N ASN A 169 11.64 26.34 -28.71
CA ASN A 169 13.07 26.01 -28.71
C ASN A 169 13.78 26.74 -29.88
N PRO A 170 15.10 27.05 -29.81
CA PRO A 170 15.72 28.09 -30.64
C PRO A 170 16.14 27.64 -32.06
N SER A 171 15.22 27.02 -32.82
CA SER A 171 15.41 26.62 -34.22
C SER A 171 14.23 27.04 -35.09
N PRO A 172 14.45 27.44 -36.37
CA PRO A 172 13.42 28.09 -37.19
C PRO A 172 12.42 27.11 -37.79
N LEU A 173 11.40 26.71 -37.01
CA LEU A 173 10.22 26.02 -37.52
C LEU A 173 9.36 26.99 -38.36
N ARG A 174 9.07 26.61 -39.59
CA ARG A 174 8.20 27.35 -40.51
C ARG A 174 6.85 26.65 -40.67
N ARG A 175 5.77 27.40 -40.51
CA ARG A 175 4.42 27.01 -40.95
C ARG A 175 4.34 27.00 -42.47
N ILE A 176 3.74 25.94 -43.01
CA ILE A 176 3.24 25.86 -44.37
C ILE A 176 1.74 25.56 -44.34
N THR A 177 1.01 26.06 -45.34
CA THR A 177 -0.44 25.85 -45.51
C THR A 177 -0.66 25.20 -46.87
N SER A 178 -1.62 24.29 -46.98
CA SER A 178 -1.84 23.55 -48.22
C SER A 178 -2.45 24.42 -49.33
N ASP A 179 -2.01 24.20 -50.57
CA ASP A 179 -2.63 24.73 -51.79
C ASP A 179 -3.61 23.75 -52.46
N SER A 180 -3.82 22.57 -51.85
CA SER A 180 -4.84 21.61 -52.29
C SER A 180 -6.25 22.13 -51.99
N PRO A 181 -7.19 22.05 -52.96
CA PRO A 181 -8.58 22.47 -52.72
C PRO A 181 -9.23 21.60 -51.63
N SER A 182 -8.91 20.32 -51.60
CA SER A 182 -9.37 19.34 -50.59
C SER A 182 -8.25 18.35 -50.25
N ILE A 183 -8.27 17.79 -49.04
CA ILE A 183 -7.41 16.68 -48.61
C ILE A 183 -8.30 15.47 -48.35
N ASN A 184 -8.16 14.41 -49.15
CA ASN A 184 -8.94 13.19 -48.93
C ASN A 184 -8.40 12.41 -47.72
N VAL A 185 -9.18 12.39 -46.63
CA VAL A 185 -8.90 11.61 -45.42
C VAL A 185 -9.51 10.20 -45.45
N SER A 186 -10.32 9.85 -46.45
CA SER A 186 -11.01 8.56 -46.53
C SER A 186 -10.08 7.33 -46.67
N SER A 187 -8.79 7.56 -46.94
CA SER A 187 -7.74 6.53 -47.00
C SER A 187 -7.15 6.17 -45.63
N THR A 188 -7.54 6.89 -44.58
CA THR A 188 -7.13 6.63 -43.19
C THR A 188 -8.24 5.89 -42.44
N ILE A 189 -7.85 5.09 -41.46
CA ILE A 189 -8.72 4.29 -40.60
C ILE A 189 -9.45 5.23 -39.63
N ASP A 190 -8.70 6.07 -38.91
CA ASP A 190 -9.26 6.92 -37.85
C ASP A 190 -9.83 8.25 -38.37
N LYS A 191 -9.62 8.58 -39.65
CA LYS A 191 -10.30 9.68 -40.39
C LYS A 191 -10.21 11.03 -39.66
N PRO A 192 -8.99 11.56 -39.43
CA PRO A 192 -8.81 12.85 -38.77
C PRO A 192 -9.48 13.97 -39.58
N PRO A 193 -9.87 15.09 -38.94
CA PRO A 193 -10.50 16.21 -39.63
C PRO A 193 -9.54 16.81 -40.66
N GLU A 194 -10.05 17.10 -41.86
CA GLU A 194 -9.25 17.73 -42.94
C GLU A 194 -8.53 19.01 -42.45
N ALA A 195 -9.15 19.76 -41.54
CA ALA A 195 -8.61 20.99 -40.99
C ALA A 195 -7.23 20.84 -40.32
N VAL A 196 -6.92 19.71 -39.66
CA VAL A 196 -5.60 19.51 -39.05
C VAL A 196 -4.51 19.13 -40.06
N LEU A 197 -4.90 18.69 -41.26
CA LEU A 197 -3.97 18.38 -42.35
C LEU A 197 -3.67 19.57 -43.27
N ARG A 198 -4.50 20.62 -43.22
CA ARG A 198 -4.31 21.84 -44.04
C ARG A 198 -3.07 22.66 -43.67
N THR A 199 -2.42 22.38 -42.54
CA THR A 199 -1.13 22.97 -42.15
C THR A 199 -0.09 21.90 -41.80
N ALA A 200 1.18 22.29 -41.86
CA ALA A 200 2.29 21.50 -41.32
C ALA A 200 3.40 22.41 -40.77
N LEU A 201 4.26 21.86 -39.93
CA LEU A 201 5.54 22.47 -39.55
C LEU A 201 6.72 21.77 -40.24
N LEU A 202 7.74 22.56 -40.61
CA LEU A 202 8.98 22.08 -41.23
C LEU A 202 10.19 22.92 -40.76
N LEU A 203 11.38 22.30 -40.71
CA LEU A 203 12.62 22.99 -40.38
C LEU A 203 13.19 23.75 -41.60
N PHE A 204 13.71 24.96 -41.36
CA PHE A 204 14.28 25.82 -42.41
C PHE A 204 15.78 25.55 -42.63
N ASN A 205 16.15 25.17 -43.86
CA ASN A 205 17.55 25.08 -44.35
C ASN A 205 18.54 24.21 -43.54
N SER A 206 18.08 23.18 -42.82
CA SER A 206 18.95 22.23 -42.13
C SER A 206 18.82 20.81 -42.69
N SER A 207 19.92 20.04 -42.60
CA SER A 207 19.92 18.58 -42.72
C SER A 207 19.61 17.92 -41.37
N GLN A 208 18.76 18.56 -40.57
CA GLN A 208 18.40 18.16 -39.21
C GLN A 208 16.94 17.74 -39.15
N ASP A 209 16.67 16.90 -38.17
CA ASP A 209 15.42 16.17 -38.04
C ASP A 209 14.45 16.94 -37.14
N ILE A 210 13.14 16.85 -37.43
CA ILE A 210 12.15 17.42 -36.52
C ILE A 210 12.16 16.55 -35.27
N ALA A 211 12.54 17.11 -34.12
CA ALA A 211 12.39 16.47 -32.82
C ALA A 211 11.16 17.05 -32.11
N TYR A 212 10.12 16.24 -31.94
CA TYR A 212 9.03 16.50 -31.01
C TYR A 212 9.32 15.79 -29.70
N SER A 213 9.11 16.45 -28.57
CA SER A 213 9.29 15.83 -27.25
C SER A 213 8.28 16.41 -26.29
N ASP A 214 7.59 15.55 -25.56
CA ASP A 214 6.56 15.94 -24.62
C ASP A 214 6.72 15.18 -23.29
N THR A 215 6.22 15.78 -22.22
CA THR A 215 6.23 15.23 -20.87
C THR A 215 4.80 14.89 -20.45
N THR A 216 4.44 13.61 -20.58
CA THR A 216 3.11 13.10 -20.23
C THR A 216 3.21 12.29 -18.94
N ASN A 217 2.49 12.70 -17.89
CA ASN A 217 2.44 12.02 -16.58
C ASN A 217 1.70 10.68 -16.67
N VAL A 218 2.34 9.69 -17.27
CA VAL A 218 1.73 8.47 -17.77
C VAL A 218 2.44 7.25 -17.19
N THR A 219 1.65 6.35 -16.60
CA THR A 219 2.08 5.04 -16.14
C THR A 219 1.58 3.96 -17.09
N GLY A 220 2.33 3.67 -18.16
CA GLY A 220 1.99 2.61 -19.11
C GLY A 220 2.56 2.83 -20.52
N PRO A 221 2.36 1.87 -21.43
CA PRO A 221 2.74 2.01 -22.82
C PRO A 221 1.85 3.03 -23.56
N LEU A 222 2.49 3.97 -24.26
CA LEU A 222 1.83 4.92 -25.15
C LEU A 222 1.59 4.32 -26.54
N PHE A 223 0.48 4.74 -27.14
CA PHE A 223 0.05 4.45 -28.50
C PHE A 223 -0.20 5.78 -29.20
N PHE A 224 0.31 5.96 -30.42
CA PHE A 224 0.20 7.20 -31.17
C PHE A 224 -0.35 6.97 -32.57
N ASN A 225 -1.11 7.95 -33.07
CA ASN A 225 -1.40 8.08 -34.49
C ASN A 225 -0.76 9.38 -35.00
N ALA A 226 0.09 9.27 -36.02
CA ALA A 226 0.69 10.41 -36.69
C ALA A 226 0.11 10.55 -38.10
N TYR A 227 -0.30 11.75 -38.47
CA TYR A 227 -0.98 12.04 -39.72
C TYR A 227 -0.19 13.02 -40.60
N PHE A 228 -0.12 12.72 -41.89
CA PHE A 228 0.69 13.45 -42.86
C PHE A 228 -0.09 13.74 -44.15
N SER A 229 0.05 14.94 -44.67
CA SER A 229 -0.40 15.33 -46.01
C SER A 229 0.61 16.31 -46.59
N GLU A 230 1.00 16.14 -47.86
CA GLU A 230 1.91 17.08 -48.51
C GLU A 230 1.16 18.38 -48.81
N PRO A 231 1.56 19.53 -48.22
CA PRO A 231 0.77 20.74 -48.36
C PRO A 231 0.82 21.33 -49.77
N ILE A 232 1.96 21.25 -50.46
CA ILE A 232 2.18 21.88 -51.78
C ILE A 232 2.43 20.83 -52.85
N LYS A 233 1.82 20.99 -54.03
CA LYS A 233 2.07 20.08 -55.16
C LYS A 233 3.54 20.13 -55.61
N LEU A 234 4.27 19.05 -55.34
CA LEU A 234 5.68 18.92 -55.73
C LEU A 234 5.84 18.85 -57.25
N ASN A 235 6.90 19.48 -57.76
CA ASN A 235 7.30 19.34 -59.17
C ASN A 235 8.13 18.05 -59.39
N SER A 236 8.41 17.71 -60.66
CA SER A 236 9.09 16.44 -61.01
C SER A 236 10.55 16.33 -60.53
N THR A 237 11.17 17.41 -60.05
CA THR A 237 12.52 17.37 -59.44
C THR A 237 12.47 17.40 -57.92
N GLN A 238 11.27 17.45 -57.32
CA GLN A 238 11.07 17.50 -55.87
C GLN A 238 10.49 16.18 -55.34
N LYS A 239 11.06 15.70 -54.25
CA LYS A 239 10.57 14.57 -53.46
C LYS A 239 10.62 14.93 -51.98
N ARG A 240 9.59 14.55 -51.22
CA ARG A 240 9.64 14.49 -49.75
C ARG A 240 9.55 13.04 -49.32
N SER A 241 10.48 12.61 -48.47
CA SER A 241 10.56 11.25 -47.94
C SER A 241 11.35 11.28 -46.63
N PHE A 242 10.82 10.65 -45.59
CA PHE A 242 11.44 10.61 -44.26
C PHE A 242 11.07 9.34 -43.48
N LYS A 243 11.83 9.02 -42.44
CA LYS A 243 11.55 7.95 -41.49
C LYS A 243 11.18 8.56 -40.14
N LEU A 244 10.29 7.90 -39.40
CA LEU A 244 10.06 8.21 -38.00
C LEU A 244 10.93 7.29 -37.14
N VAL A 245 11.43 7.85 -36.04
CA VAL A 245 12.10 7.17 -34.94
C VAL A 245 11.45 7.61 -33.63
N VAL A 246 11.24 6.66 -32.73
CA VAL A 246 10.69 6.89 -31.39
C VAL A 246 11.76 6.57 -30.35
N ASN A 247 12.13 7.55 -29.53
CA ASN A 247 13.12 7.41 -28.47
C ASN A 247 12.43 7.60 -27.11
N ALA A 248 12.35 6.53 -26.32
CA ALA A 248 11.61 6.51 -25.05
C ALA A 248 12.41 5.94 -23.84
N ASN A 249 13.57 5.30 -24.08
CA ASN A 249 14.50 4.78 -23.05
C ASN A 249 15.97 5.06 -23.44
N GLN A 250 16.92 4.86 -22.52
CA GLN A 250 18.37 4.98 -22.80
C GLN A 250 18.91 3.92 -23.78
N ASP A 251 18.20 2.81 -23.98
CA ASP A 251 18.66 1.63 -24.75
C ASP A 251 18.33 1.66 -26.26
N ASN A 252 18.10 2.83 -26.88
CA ASN A 252 17.95 2.98 -28.34
C ASN A 252 16.95 1.98 -28.98
N SER A 253 15.76 1.78 -28.40
CA SER A 253 14.70 0.94 -28.97
C SER A 253 14.03 1.63 -30.17
N LEU A 254 14.72 1.63 -31.31
CA LEU A 254 14.32 2.31 -32.55
C LEU A 254 13.17 1.58 -33.24
N PHE A 255 11.93 2.05 -33.05
CA PHE A 255 10.83 1.68 -33.95
C PHE A 255 11.00 2.39 -35.29
N PHE A 256 11.10 1.60 -36.37
CA PHE A 256 11.06 2.09 -37.75
C PHE A 256 9.84 1.51 -38.46
N PRO A 257 9.03 2.30 -39.19
CA PRO A 257 8.33 1.73 -40.34
C PRO A 257 9.39 1.23 -41.34
N GLU A 258 9.26 0.00 -41.84
CA GLU A 258 10.23 -0.58 -42.80
C GLU A 258 10.38 0.31 -44.05
N ASN A 259 9.27 0.90 -44.48
CA ASN A 259 9.17 1.80 -45.62
C ASN A 259 9.25 3.28 -45.19
N PRO A 260 9.89 4.14 -46.00
CA PRO A 260 9.90 5.58 -45.75
C PRO A 260 8.51 6.20 -45.96
N LEU A 261 8.18 7.18 -45.13
CA LEU A 261 6.94 7.95 -45.18
C LEU A 261 7.02 8.97 -46.33
N ILE A 262 6.03 8.91 -47.22
CA ILE A 262 5.87 9.82 -48.36
C ILE A 262 4.47 10.43 -48.26
N PRO A 263 4.34 11.68 -47.75
CA PRO A 263 3.04 12.33 -47.63
C PRO A 263 2.39 12.54 -49.02
N PRO A 264 1.13 12.15 -49.24
CA PRO A 264 0.45 12.36 -50.50
C PRO A 264 -0.07 13.80 -50.62
N TYR A 265 -0.04 14.38 -51.82
CA TYR A 265 -0.65 15.66 -52.12
C TYR A 265 -2.16 15.49 -52.36
N GLY A 266 -3.00 16.23 -51.62
CA GLY A 266 -4.46 16.13 -51.71
C GLY A 266 -5.07 14.86 -51.11
N GLY A 267 -4.29 14.09 -50.35
CA GLY A 267 -4.74 12.93 -49.57
C GLY A 267 -4.05 12.88 -48.21
N ALA A 268 -4.38 11.87 -47.40
CA ALA A 268 -3.79 11.66 -46.09
C ALA A 268 -3.07 10.31 -45.98
N LEU A 269 -1.93 10.32 -45.27
CA LEU A 269 -1.20 9.16 -44.78
C LEU A 269 -1.28 9.13 -43.26
N GLU A 270 -1.53 7.95 -42.71
CA GLU A 270 -1.64 7.67 -41.28
C GLU A 270 -0.57 6.65 -40.89
N LEU A 271 -0.03 6.79 -39.69
CA LEU A 271 0.94 5.87 -39.10
C LEU A 271 0.56 5.59 -37.65
N HIS A 272 0.16 4.35 -37.39
CA HIS A 272 -0.06 3.83 -36.04
C HIS A 272 1.27 3.40 -35.42
N ILE A 273 1.48 3.78 -34.16
CA ILE A 273 2.66 3.46 -33.36
C ILE A 273 2.16 2.86 -32.05
N ALA A 274 2.59 1.66 -31.72
CA ALA A 274 2.09 0.92 -30.55
C ALA A 274 3.19 0.64 -29.53
N ASN A 275 2.78 0.50 -28.27
CA ASN A 275 3.58 -0.07 -27.18
C ASN A 275 4.89 0.70 -26.85
N VAL A 276 4.84 2.03 -26.86
CA VAL A 276 6.00 2.89 -26.55
C VAL A 276 6.13 3.08 -25.04
N SER A 277 7.17 2.49 -24.44
CA SER A 277 7.44 2.56 -23.00
C SER A 277 8.17 3.85 -22.60
N THR A 278 7.49 4.72 -21.85
CA THR A 278 8.05 6.02 -21.39
C THR A 278 8.96 5.88 -20.18
N PHE A 279 10.16 6.47 -20.24
CA PHE A 279 11.03 6.64 -19.08
C PHE A 279 10.82 8.00 -18.42
N ASN A 280 10.56 8.03 -17.10
CA ASN A 280 10.34 9.27 -16.33
C ASN A 280 9.32 10.23 -17.00
N SER A 281 8.17 9.71 -17.44
CA SER A 281 7.08 10.50 -18.05
C SER A 281 7.49 11.29 -19.30
N PHE A 282 8.45 10.79 -20.09
CA PHE A 282 8.98 11.47 -21.28
C PHE A 282 9.05 10.57 -22.51
N PHE A 283 8.75 11.12 -23.69
CA PHE A 283 9.03 10.50 -24.98
C PHE A 283 9.55 11.53 -25.98
N SER A 284 10.21 11.07 -27.04
CA SER A 284 10.57 11.92 -28.18
C SER A 284 10.41 11.21 -29.52
N LEU A 285 9.96 11.98 -30.52
CA LEU A 285 9.74 11.56 -31.90
C LEU A 285 10.69 12.34 -32.81
N ALA A 286 11.48 11.64 -33.62
CA ALA A 286 12.44 12.23 -34.54
C ALA A 286 12.13 11.86 -35.99
N PHE A 287 11.97 12.86 -36.87
CA PHE A 287 11.60 12.69 -38.27
C PHE A 287 12.81 12.85 -39.21
N PHE A 288 13.46 11.74 -39.54
CA PHE A 288 14.70 11.67 -40.29
C PHE A 288 14.51 11.71 -41.81
N ARG A 289 15.01 12.75 -42.49
CA ARG A 289 14.96 12.86 -43.96
C ARG A 289 15.73 11.71 -44.63
N THR A 290 15.16 11.08 -45.66
CA THR A 290 15.90 10.04 -46.42
C THR A 290 16.83 10.66 -47.46
N ASN A 291 17.90 9.92 -47.82
CA ASN A 291 18.95 10.36 -48.75
C ASN A 291 18.43 10.79 -50.14
N ASP A 292 17.30 10.22 -50.58
CA ASP A 292 16.63 10.49 -51.86
C ASP A 292 15.55 11.58 -51.78
N SER A 293 15.22 12.06 -50.59
CA SER A 293 14.35 13.23 -50.41
C SER A 293 15.10 14.51 -50.77
N THR A 294 14.45 15.41 -51.50
CA THR A 294 14.98 16.76 -51.80
C THR A 294 14.50 17.81 -50.79
N LEU A 295 13.47 17.50 -50.00
CA LEU A 295 12.79 18.40 -49.07
C LEU A 295 12.95 17.93 -47.61
N PRO A 296 12.85 18.84 -46.63
CA PRO A 296 12.89 18.48 -45.20
C PRO A 296 11.67 17.64 -44.80
N SER A 297 11.76 16.96 -43.66
CA SER A 297 10.62 16.30 -43.02
C SER A 297 9.50 17.28 -42.67
N LEU A 298 8.29 16.78 -42.44
CA LEU A 298 7.16 17.56 -41.93
C LEU A 298 6.27 16.73 -40.99
N ILE A 299 5.41 17.41 -40.25
CA ILE A 299 4.32 16.82 -39.46
C ILE A 299 3.08 17.72 -39.57
N ASN A 300 1.89 17.12 -39.73
CA ASN A 300 0.61 17.83 -39.79
C ASN A 300 -0.18 17.67 -38.48
N ALA A 301 -0.39 16.44 -38.01
CA ALA A 301 -1.09 16.17 -36.76
C ALA A 301 -0.55 14.91 -36.04
N LEU A 302 -0.73 14.86 -34.72
CA LEU A 302 -0.35 13.74 -33.85
C LEU A 302 -1.37 13.60 -32.72
N GLU A 303 -1.71 12.37 -32.34
CA GLU A 303 -2.47 12.09 -31.12
C GLU A 303 -1.86 10.94 -30.34
N GLY A 304 -2.12 10.91 -29.03
CA GLY A 304 -1.56 9.94 -28.10
C GLY A 304 -2.59 9.42 -27.10
N TYR A 305 -2.52 8.11 -26.84
CA TYR A 305 -3.36 7.37 -25.91
C TYR A 305 -2.53 6.42 -25.06
N THR A 306 -3.03 6.05 -23.88
CA THR A 306 -2.66 4.79 -23.23
C THR A 306 -3.81 3.78 -23.33
N VAL A 307 -3.45 2.50 -23.34
CA VAL A 307 -4.41 1.43 -23.09
C VAL A 307 -4.58 1.30 -21.58
N GLY A 308 -5.81 1.43 -21.09
CA GLY A 308 -6.15 1.18 -19.68
C GLY A 308 -6.55 -0.28 -19.43
N ASP A 309 -6.88 -0.59 -18.17
CA ASP A 309 -7.21 -1.96 -17.75
C ASP A 309 -8.44 -2.53 -18.47
N LYS A 310 -8.44 -3.86 -18.65
CA LYS A 310 -9.55 -4.59 -19.26
C LYS A 310 -10.87 -4.25 -18.55
N LEU A 311 -11.92 -4.03 -19.35
CA LEU A 311 -13.28 -3.90 -18.86
C LEU A 311 -13.73 -5.13 -18.06
N ALA A 312 -13.94 -4.92 -16.77
CA ALA A 312 -14.66 -5.86 -15.92
C ALA A 312 -16.11 -6.05 -16.41
N GLN A 313 -16.69 -7.23 -16.19
CA GLN A 313 -18.06 -7.53 -16.63
C GLN A 313 -19.14 -6.94 -15.71
N GLY A 314 -18.74 -6.33 -14.60
CA GLY A 314 -19.62 -5.76 -13.59
C GLY A 314 -19.93 -6.72 -12.44
N THR A 315 -20.45 -6.19 -11.34
CA THR A 315 -21.02 -6.98 -10.24
C THR A 315 -22.05 -7.97 -10.79
N ASN A 316 -22.06 -9.19 -10.26
CA ASN A 316 -22.94 -10.26 -10.71
C ASN A 316 -24.40 -9.82 -10.81
N SER A 317 -25.06 -10.17 -11.93
CA SER A 317 -26.40 -9.67 -12.24
C SER A 317 -27.48 -10.06 -11.23
N ASN A 318 -27.31 -11.15 -10.47
CA ASN A 318 -28.24 -11.54 -9.41
C ASN A 318 -28.16 -10.56 -8.25
N ASP A 319 -26.94 -10.21 -7.84
CA ASP A 319 -26.69 -9.24 -6.78
C ASP A 319 -27.23 -7.87 -7.16
N VAL A 320 -26.94 -7.40 -8.38
CA VAL A 320 -27.44 -6.10 -8.89
C VAL A 320 -28.98 -6.05 -8.92
N LYS A 321 -29.65 -7.13 -9.35
CA LYS A 321 -31.13 -7.21 -9.33
C LYS A 321 -31.69 -7.16 -7.92
N ALA A 322 -31.13 -7.94 -7.00
CA ALA A 322 -31.54 -7.97 -5.60
C ALA A 322 -31.28 -6.62 -4.89
N LEU A 323 -30.18 -5.96 -5.21
CA LEU A 323 -29.83 -4.62 -4.74
C LEU A 323 -30.85 -3.58 -5.25
N GLY A 324 -31.32 -3.76 -6.50
CA GLY A 324 -32.42 -2.99 -7.07
C GLY A 324 -33.73 -3.10 -6.28
N LEU A 325 -34.02 -4.27 -5.67
CA LEU A 325 -35.18 -4.45 -4.80
C LEU A 325 -35.01 -3.70 -3.47
N LEU A 326 -33.83 -3.77 -2.83
CA LEU A 326 -33.50 -2.96 -1.65
C LEU A 326 -33.64 -1.46 -1.92
N LYS A 327 -33.08 -0.98 -3.05
CA LYS A 327 -33.20 0.42 -3.50
C LYS A 327 -34.64 0.85 -3.74
N LYS A 328 -35.48 -0.05 -4.27
CA LYS A 328 -36.90 0.23 -4.52
C LYS A 328 -37.71 0.31 -3.22
N SER A 329 -37.37 -0.50 -2.22
CA SER A 329 -38.06 -0.54 -0.93
C SER A 329 -37.67 0.59 0.02
N PHE A 330 -36.42 1.07 -0.04
CA PHE A 330 -35.90 2.07 0.90
C PHE A 330 -35.47 3.35 0.20
N SER A 331 -36.14 4.47 0.52
CA SER A 331 -35.86 5.79 -0.08
C SER A 331 -34.42 6.25 0.15
N GLN A 332 -33.85 5.92 1.31
CA GLN A 332 -32.48 6.22 1.71
C GLN A 332 -31.42 5.59 0.79
N LEU A 333 -31.79 4.57 0.00
CA LEU A 333 -30.87 3.84 -0.88
C LEU A 333 -31.04 4.23 -2.36
N GLN A 334 -32.03 5.04 -2.74
CA GLN A 334 -32.36 5.33 -4.15
C GLN A 334 -31.22 6.04 -4.90
N ASP A 335 -30.52 6.94 -4.21
CA ASP A 335 -29.46 7.82 -4.73
C ASP A 335 -28.12 7.12 -5.08
N TRP A 336 -28.03 5.80 -4.98
CA TRP A 336 -26.81 5.04 -5.29
C TRP A 336 -26.77 4.60 -6.75
N SER A 337 -25.73 4.98 -7.49
CA SER A 337 -25.59 4.76 -8.93
C SER A 337 -24.25 4.13 -9.30
N GLY A 338 -24.16 3.64 -10.55
CA GLY A 338 -23.01 2.88 -11.05
C GLY A 338 -22.95 1.45 -10.51
N ASP A 339 -21.83 0.79 -10.74
CA ASP A 339 -21.57 -0.56 -10.23
C ASP A 339 -21.35 -0.55 -8.71
N PRO A 340 -21.93 -1.48 -7.92
CA PRO A 340 -21.81 -1.47 -6.47
C PRO A 340 -20.43 -1.96 -5.96
N CYS A 341 -19.73 -2.82 -6.70
CA CYS A 341 -18.43 -3.36 -6.29
C CYS A 341 -17.23 -2.69 -6.98
N LEU A 342 -17.40 -2.19 -8.21
CA LEU A 342 -16.31 -1.79 -9.09
C LEU A 342 -16.21 -0.27 -9.33
N PRO A 343 -15.00 0.27 -9.57
CA PRO A 343 -13.71 -0.41 -9.40
C PRO A 343 -13.36 -0.57 -7.91
N SER A 344 -12.72 -1.68 -7.54
CA SER A 344 -12.10 -1.83 -6.21
C SER A 344 -10.95 -0.81 -6.06
N PRO A 345 -10.77 -0.12 -4.91
CA PRO A 345 -11.42 -0.30 -3.61
C PRO A 345 -12.70 0.54 -3.38
N TYR A 346 -13.29 1.12 -4.42
CA TYR A 346 -14.39 2.08 -4.32
C TYR A 346 -15.77 1.40 -4.40
N THR A 347 -16.05 0.46 -3.48
CA THR A 347 -17.40 -0.13 -3.33
C THR A 347 -18.41 0.95 -2.86
N TRP A 348 -19.71 0.66 -2.98
CA TRP A 348 -20.72 1.47 -2.27
C TRP A 348 -20.49 1.37 -0.74
N ASP A 349 -20.67 2.46 -0.01
CA ASP A 349 -20.21 2.56 1.39
C ASP A 349 -20.87 1.56 2.36
N TRP A 350 -22.05 1.02 2.00
CA TRP A 350 -22.81 0.01 2.75
C TRP A 350 -22.69 -1.41 2.15
N VAL A 351 -21.80 -1.62 1.18
CA VAL A 351 -21.60 -2.88 0.46
C VAL A 351 -20.13 -3.33 0.58
N THR A 352 -19.91 -4.60 0.90
CA THR A 352 -18.60 -5.26 0.77
C THR A 352 -18.70 -6.36 -0.27
N CYS A 353 -17.68 -6.49 -1.11
CA CYS A 353 -17.62 -7.48 -2.18
C CYS A 353 -16.39 -8.39 -2.02
N ASN A 354 -16.36 -9.52 -2.74
CA ASN A 354 -15.15 -10.33 -2.86
C ASN A 354 -14.11 -9.66 -3.78
N ASN A 355 -12.89 -10.22 -3.81
CA ASN A 355 -11.77 -9.70 -4.62
C ASN A 355 -11.79 -10.19 -6.08
N ASP A 356 -12.94 -10.59 -6.61
CA ASP A 356 -13.08 -10.97 -8.02
C ASP A 356 -13.15 -9.71 -8.88
N THR A 357 -12.28 -9.61 -9.88
CA THR A 357 -12.14 -8.42 -10.73
C THR A 357 -13.05 -8.46 -11.96
N ASP A 358 -13.54 -9.63 -12.36
CA ASP A 358 -14.35 -9.79 -13.58
C ASP A 358 -15.85 -9.78 -13.27
N SER A 359 -16.28 -10.55 -12.25
CA SER A 359 -17.69 -10.55 -11.80
C SER A 359 -17.83 -10.65 -10.27
N PRO A 360 -17.51 -9.56 -9.54
CA PRO A 360 -17.59 -9.53 -8.09
C PRO A 360 -18.98 -9.87 -7.56
N ARG A 361 -18.95 -10.51 -6.39
CA ARG A 361 -20.12 -10.89 -5.58
C ARG A 361 -20.21 -10.03 -4.33
N ILE A 362 -21.42 -9.62 -3.96
CA ILE A 362 -21.67 -8.94 -2.69
C ILE A 362 -21.61 -9.95 -1.55
N THR A 363 -20.71 -9.71 -0.60
CA THR A 363 -20.47 -10.58 0.57
C THR A 363 -20.91 -9.98 1.89
N ALA A 364 -21.10 -8.65 1.96
CA ALA A 364 -21.75 -8.03 3.12
C ALA A 364 -22.65 -6.83 2.76
N LEU A 365 -23.72 -6.68 3.53
CA LEU A 365 -24.57 -5.48 3.59
C LEU A 365 -24.46 -4.86 4.98
N ASN A 366 -24.02 -3.60 5.04
CA ASN A 366 -23.88 -2.82 6.27
C ASN A 366 -24.82 -1.60 6.25
N LEU A 367 -26.08 -1.86 6.61
CA LEU A 367 -27.23 -0.95 6.50
C LEU A 367 -27.69 -0.45 7.89
N ASN A 368 -26.79 -0.40 8.86
CA ASN A 368 -27.09 0.07 10.21
C ASN A 368 -27.27 1.59 10.29
N ASP A 369 -28.09 2.06 11.24
CA ASP A 369 -28.26 3.48 11.58
C ASP A 369 -28.79 4.37 10.42
N LEU A 370 -29.40 3.77 9.38
CA LEU A 370 -29.93 4.49 8.21
C LEU A 370 -31.39 4.95 8.35
N GLY A 371 -32.06 4.61 9.46
CA GLY A 371 -33.47 4.93 9.68
C GLY A 371 -34.40 4.25 8.67
N LEU A 372 -34.06 3.04 8.21
CA LEU A 372 -34.89 2.27 7.28
C LEU A 372 -36.24 1.92 7.93
N THR A 373 -37.33 2.04 7.17
CA THR A 373 -38.71 1.82 7.64
C THR A 373 -39.46 0.84 6.76
N GLY A 374 -40.35 0.05 7.34
CA GLY A 374 -41.21 -0.89 6.61
C GLY A 374 -40.61 -2.30 6.52
N THR A 375 -40.98 -3.05 5.48
CA THR A 375 -40.63 -4.47 5.34
C THR A 375 -39.33 -4.68 4.56
N LEU A 376 -38.63 -5.78 4.89
CA LEU A 376 -37.51 -6.26 4.07
C LEU A 376 -38.05 -6.91 2.78
N PRO A 377 -37.59 -6.49 1.58
CA PRO A 377 -37.87 -7.21 0.35
C PRO A 377 -37.09 -8.53 0.31
N ASP A 378 -37.51 -9.45 -0.56
CA ASP A 378 -36.72 -10.66 -0.85
C ASP A 378 -35.48 -10.30 -1.69
N PHE A 379 -34.29 -10.44 -1.08
CA PHE A 379 -32.99 -10.30 -1.74
C PHE A 379 -32.16 -11.60 -1.67
N SER A 380 -32.83 -12.75 -1.53
CA SER A 380 -32.22 -14.09 -1.47
C SER A 380 -31.29 -14.44 -2.64
N ALA A 381 -31.46 -13.79 -3.79
CA ALA A 381 -30.58 -13.94 -4.95
C ALA A 381 -29.13 -13.45 -4.72
N MET A 382 -28.84 -12.74 -3.63
CA MET A 382 -27.46 -12.45 -3.18
C MET A 382 -26.85 -13.67 -2.44
N ASP A 383 -26.75 -14.80 -3.11
CA ASP A 383 -26.37 -16.09 -2.49
C ASP A 383 -24.97 -16.11 -1.84
N ALA A 384 -24.07 -15.17 -2.19
CA ALA A 384 -22.74 -15.03 -1.61
C ALA A 384 -22.67 -14.23 -0.28
N LEU A 385 -23.80 -13.79 0.27
CA LEU A 385 -23.83 -12.99 1.50
C LEU A 385 -23.34 -13.75 2.74
N LYS A 386 -22.36 -13.15 3.43
CA LYS A 386 -21.74 -13.64 4.67
C LYS A 386 -22.17 -12.84 5.89
N THR A 387 -22.44 -11.55 5.70
CA THR A 387 -22.79 -10.61 6.77
C THR A 387 -23.96 -9.72 6.35
N ILE A 388 -25.01 -9.69 7.16
CA ILE A 388 -26.11 -8.73 7.04
C ILE A 388 -26.22 -7.96 8.37
N ASN A 389 -26.01 -6.64 8.32
CA ASN A 389 -26.19 -5.75 9.47
C ASN A 389 -27.26 -4.71 9.16
N LEU A 390 -28.39 -4.80 9.87
CA LEU A 390 -29.57 -3.93 9.78
C LEU A 390 -29.85 -3.24 11.12
N ARG A 391 -28.88 -3.20 12.03
CA ARG A 391 -29.01 -2.69 13.40
C ARG A 391 -29.47 -1.23 13.46
N ASN A 392 -30.26 -0.89 14.48
CA ASN A 392 -30.71 0.48 14.77
C ASN A 392 -31.46 1.12 13.59
N ASN A 393 -32.55 0.48 13.20
CA ASN A 393 -33.48 0.95 12.16
C ASN A 393 -34.92 0.87 12.69
N SER A 394 -35.92 1.09 11.83
CA SER A 394 -37.34 1.00 12.16
C SER A 394 -38.06 0.03 11.21
N LEU A 395 -37.41 -1.10 10.92
CA LEU A 395 -37.99 -2.19 10.14
C LEU A 395 -39.08 -2.89 10.95
N THR A 396 -40.15 -3.30 10.26
CA THR A 396 -41.41 -3.82 10.84
C THR A 396 -41.81 -5.15 10.21
N GLU A 397 -42.95 -5.70 10.65
CA GLU A 397 -43.48 -7.04 10.31
C GLU A 397 -42.58 -8.18 10.81
N ASP A 398 -42.92 -9.41 10.45
CA ASP A 398 -42.17 -10.61 10.82
C ASP A 398 -40.80 -10.68 10.13
N ILE A 399 -39.84 -11.36 10.76
CA ILE A 399 -38.52 -11.63 10.15
C ILE A 399 -38.70 -12.63 8.98
N PRO A 400 -38.30 -12.31 7.73
CA PRO A 400 -38.49 -13.21 6.60
C PRO A 400 -37.67 -14.51 6.69
N GLU A 401 -38.29 -15.63 6.31
CA GLU A 401 -37.66 -16.97 6.38
C GLU A 401 -36.40 -17.11 5.51
N PHE A 402 -36.35 -16.39 4.36
CA PHE A 402 -35.21 -16.43 3.44
C PHE A 402 -33.89 -15.92 4.06
N LEU A 403 -33.94 -15.11 5.12
CA LEU A 403 -32.74 -14.67 5.83
C LEU A 403 -31.97 -15.84 6.46
N GLY A 404 -32.64 -16.96 6.74
CA GLY A 404 -32.00 -18.20 7.19
C GLY A 404 -31.62 -19.17 6.06
N THR A 405 -31.94 -18.86 4.79
CA THR A 405 -31.66 -19.76 3.64
C THR A 405 -30.43 -19.35 2.83
N PHE A 406 -29.74 -18.26 3.19
CA PHE A 406 -28.47 -17.87 2.55
C PHE A 406 -27.38 -18.91 2.85
N PRO A 407 -26.68 -19.46 1.84
CA PRO A 407 -25.78 -20.60 2.03
C PRO A 407 -24.48 -20.24 2.75
N GLU A 408 -23.98 -19.01 2.61
CA GLU A 408 -22.72 -18.56 3.21
C GLU A 408 -22.89 -17.60 4.42
N LEU A 409 -24.12 -17.39 4.89
CA LEU A 409 -24.41 -16.39 5.93
C LEU A 409 -23.91 -16.83 7.32
N THR A 410 -23.01 -16.03 7.89
CA THR A 410 -22.38 -16.29 9.19
C THR A 410 -22.68 -15.19 10.23
N VAL A 411 -23.16 -14.02 9.81
CA VAL A 411 -23.53 -12.91 10.70
C VAL A 411 -24.85 -12.29 10.26
N LEU A 412 -25.84 -12.25 11.15
CA LEU A 412 -27.13 -11.59 10.95
C LEU A 412 -27.49 -10.72 12.16
N ASN A 413 -27.40 -9.41 12.00
CA ASN A 413 -27.67 -8.44 13.06
C ASN A 413 -28.93 -7.61 12.74
N LEU A 414 -30.02 -7.91 13.43
CA LEU A 414 -31.33 -7.27 13.35
C LEU A 414 -31.68 -6.48 14.63
N ALA A 415 -30.69 -6.21 15.50
CA ALA A 415 -30.95 -5.55 16.77
C ALA A 415 -31.49 -4.12 16.63
N ASP A 416 -32.19 -3.65 17.67
CA ASP A 416 -32.74 -2.30 17.78
C ASP A 416 -33.58 -1.94 16.53
N ASN A 417 -34.65 -2.71 16.32
CA ASN A 417 -35.64 -2.56 15.24
C ASN A 417 -37.06 -2.72 15.81
N SER A 418 -38.07 -2.77 14.93
CA SER A 418 -39.49 -2.98 15.29
C SER A 418 -40.07 -4.28 14.72
N PHE A 419 -39.24 -5.32 14.55
CA PHE A 419 -39.71 -6.63 14.06
C PHE A 419 -40.73 -7.26 15.02
N LEU A 420 -41.67 -8.00 14.45
CA LEU A 420 -42.78 -8.66 15.12
C LEU A 420 -42.62 -10.19 15.08
N GLY A 421 -43.56 -10.90 15.73
CA GLY A 421 -43.70 -12.35 15.56
C GLY A 421 -42.65 -13.18 16.28
N THR A 422 -42.17 -14.24 15.62
CA THR A 422 -41.18 -15.19 16.14
C THR A 422 -40.00 -15.32 15.17
N VAL A 423 -38.81 -15.61 15.69
CA VAL A 423 -37.63 -15.91 14.86
C VAL A 423 -37.88 -17.19 14.03
N PRO A 424 -37.75 -17.15 12.69
CA PRO A 424 -37.90 -18.33 11.82
C PRO A 424 -36.95 -19.48 12.18
N SER A 425 -37.42 -20.71 11.97
CA SER A 425 -36.64 -21.93 12.21
C SER A 425 -35.40 -22.05 11.31
N SER A 426 -35.44 -21.47 10.11
CA SER A 426 -34.29 -21.35 9.21
C SER A 426 -33.12 -20.55 9.85
N ILE A 427 -33.43 -19.60 10.73
CA ILE A 427 -32.45 -18.80 11.48
C ILE A 427 -32.09 -19.49 12.80
N SER A 428 -33.09 -19.92 13.58
CA SER A 428 -32.85 -20.47 14.93
C SER A 428 -32.08 -21.79 14.93
N ASN A 429 -32.17 -22.58 13.84
CA ASN A 429 -31.51 -23.87 13.73
C ASN A 429 -30.14 -23.79 13.05
N ASN A 430 -29.74 -22.61 12.56
CA ASN A 430 -28.46 -22.41 11.88
C ASN A 430 -27.34 -22.21 12.93
N VAL A 431 -26.68 -23.31 13.30
CA VAL A 431 -25.61 -23.33 14.31
C VAL A 431 -24.36 -22.51 13.95
N ASN A 432 -24.19 -22.18 12.67
CA ASN A 432 -23.05 -21.39 12.17
C ASN A 432 -23.36 -19.88 12.11
N LEU A 433 -24.62 -19.48 12.34
CA LEU A 433 -25.08 -18.11 12.23
C LEU A 433 -24.97 -17.35 13.55
N LYS A 434 -24.13 -16.30 13.56
CA LYS A 434 -24.11 -15.31 14.64
C LYS A 434 -25.32 -14.38 14.50
N PHE A 435 -26.43 -14.80 15.09
CA PHE A 435 -27.69 -14.06 15.10
C PHE A 435 -27.81 -13.12 16.30
N THR A 436 -28.23 -11.88 16.05
CA THR A 436 -28.47 -10.87 17.09
C THR A 436 -29.75 -10.09 16.77
N ALA A 437 -30.76 -10.13 17.64
CA ALA A 437 -32.03 -9.42 17.47
C ALA A 437 -32.56 -8.75 18.75
N THR A 438 -31.67 -8.46 19.70
CA THR A 438 -31.99 -7.70 20.93
C THR A 438 -32.57 -6.32 20.60
N GLY A 439 -33.40 -5.76 21.48
CA GLY A 439 -33.99 -4.42 21.26
C GLY A 439 -35.18 -4.36 20.30
N ASN A 440 -35.69 -5.50 19.81
CA ASN A 440 -36.98 -5.58 19.11
C ASN A 440 -38.12 -5.76 20.14
N PRO A 441 -39.02 -4.78 20.37
CA PRO A 441 -39.95 -4.82 21.51
C PRO A 441 -41.02 -5.92 21.45
N ASN A 442 -41.38 -6.37 20.24
CA ASN A 442 -42.50 -7.28 19.99
C ASN A 442 -42.06 -8.64 19.39
N LEU A 443 -40.75 -8.91 19.35
CA LEU A 443 -40.20 -10.14 18.81
C LEU A 443 -40.09 -11.21 19.92
N SER A 444 -40.73 -12.36 19.70
CA SER A 444 -40.73 -13.49 20.62
C SER A 444 -39.62 -14.48 20.26
N CYS A 445 -38.58 -14.54 21.11
CA CYS A 445 -37.51 -15.53 21.00
C CYS A 445 -37.80 -16.73 21.93
N THR A 446 -38.18 -17.88 21.36
CA THR A 446 -38.27 -19.14 22.11
C THR A 446 -36.87 -19.74 22.36
N PRO A 447 -36.57 -20.22 23.59
CA PRO A 447 -35.21 -20.61 23.95
C PRO A 447 -34.85 -22.04 23.53
N THR A 448 -34.24 -22.19 22.36
CA THR A 448 -33.29 -23.27 22.09
C THR A 448 -31.95 -22.69 21.63
N SER A 449 -31.01 -22.63 22.57
CA SER A 449 -29.55 -22.49 22.36
C SER A 449 -29.00 -21.29 21.55
N ILE A 450 -29.16 -20.05 22.06
CA ILE A 450 -28.15 -18.99 21.86
C ILE A 450 -27.95 -18.22 23.18
N PHE A 451 -26.73 -18.25 23.73
CA PHE A 451 -26.28 -17.35 24.79
C PHE A 451 -25.01 -16.63 24.35
N ASN A 452 -25.06 -15.30 24.23
CA ASN A 452 -24.01 -14.44 24.74
C ASN A 452 -24.57 -13.02 24.96
N ILE A 453 -24.93 -12.73 26.21
CA ILE A 453 -25.39 -11.42 26.65
C ILE A 453 -24.31 -10.88 27.59
N ASP A 454 -23.70 -9.76 27.25
CA ASP A 454 -22.88 -8.98 28.19
C ASP A 454 -23.75 -7.88 28.83
N PRO A 455 -24.09 -7.98 30.14
CA PRO A 455 -25.00 -7.07 30.80
C PRO A 455 -24.28 -5.84 31.38
N ALA A 456 -24.16 -4.80 30.54
CA ALA A 456 -24.14 -3.37 30.87
C ALA A 456 -23.48 -2.90 32.19
N SER A 457 -22.34 -2.19 32.09
CA SER A 457 -21.98 -1.16 33.07
C SER A 457 -22.46 0.22 32.61
N LYS A 458 -23.39 0.81 33.38
CA LYS A 458 -23.93 2.17 33.13
C LYS A 458 -22.96 3.21 33.67
N ILE A 459 -22.64 4.25 32.87
CA ILE A 459 -21.95 5.46 33.34
C ILE A 459 -22.88 6.66 33.11
N PRO A 460 -23.29 7.40 34.15
CA PRO A 460 -24.05 8.65 34.00
C PRO A 460 -23.12 9.85 33.66
N PRO A 461 -23.64 10.93 33.06
CA PRO A 461 -22.82 12.06 32.64
C PRO A 461 -22.31 12.90 33.83
N PRO A 462 -21.04 13.36 33.84
CA PRO A 462 -20.53 14.26 34.87
C PRO A 462 -21.05 15.69 34.72
N SER A 463 -21.30 16.34 35.85
CA SER A 463 -21.69 17.75 35.94
C SER A 463 -20.51 18.73 35.83
N THR A 464 -20.86 20.00 35.65
CA THR A 464 -20.01 21.17 35.37
C THR A 464 -18.90 21.49 36.38
N ASN A 465 -17.78 22.02 35.86
CA ASN A 465 -16.80 22.94 36.47
C ASN A 465 -15.94 22.48 37.67
N THR A 466 -14.62 22.48 37.48
CA THR A 466 -13.71 23.49 38.08
C THR A 466 -12.36 23.54 37.33
N ASN A 467 -11.70 24.71 37.37
CA ASN A 467 -10.54 25.04 36.54
C ASN A 467 -9.22 24.40 36.98
N ALA A 468 -8.54 23.72 36.05
CA ALA A 468 -7.08 23.73 35.89
C ALA A 468 -6.76 23.21 34.48
N GLU A 469 -6.18 24.03 33.60
CA GLU A 469 -5.80 23.59 32.25
C GLU A 469 -4.44 22.86 32.25
N PRO A 470 -4.37 21.57 31.86
CA PRO A 470 -3.25 21.10 31.08
C PRO A 470 -3.42 21.60 29.64
N LYS A 471 -2.34 22.01 28.97
CA LYS A 471 -2.38 22.31 27.53
C LYS A 471 -2.79 21.05 26.77
N ILE A 472 -4.02 21.04 26.28
CA ILE A 472 -4.57 20.00 25.41
C ILE A 472 -3.77 20.03 24.09
N PRO A 473 -3.43 18.86 23.49
CA PRO A 473 -2.93 18.80 22.11
C PRO A 473 -3.86 19.53 21.16
N SER A 474 -3.33 19.96 20.01
CA SER A 474 -4.13 20.77 19.09
C SER A 474 -5.33 19.99 18.54
N PRO A 475 -6.42 20.65 18.10
CA PRO A 475 -7.55 19.96 17.47
C PRO A 475 -7.22 19.16 16.20
N ALA A 476 -5.97 19.21 15.69
CA ALA A 476 -5.52 18.50 14.50
C ALA A 476 -5.08 17.03 14.75
N ASP A 477 -5.03 16.57 16.00
CA ASP A 477 -4.43 15.26 16.36
C ASP A 477 -5.45 14.11 16.52
N LYS A 478 -6.73 14.31 16.17
CA LYS A 478 -7.75 13.24 16.21
C LYS A 478 -7.61 12.30 15.00
N GLY A 479 -7.10 11.09 15.23
CA GLY A 479 -7.00 10.02 14.23
C GLY A 479 -5.59 9.65 13.77
N LYS A 480 -4.55 10.22 14.40
CA LYS A 480 -3.16 9.85 14.14
C LYS A 480 -2.66 8.83 15.17
N ILE A 481 -1.90 7.83 14.71
CA ILE A 481 -1.25 6.86 15.59
C ILE A 481 -0.02 7.54 16.20
N PHE A 482 -0.06 7.82 17.49
CA PHE A 482 1.07 8.35 18.25
C PHE A 482 1.22 7.54 19.55
N LEU A 483 1.99 6.45 19.49
CA LEU A 483 2.11 5.47 20.57
C LEU A 483 3.57 5.27 20.96
N SER A 484 3.88 5.38 22.26
CA SER A 484 5.22 5.08 22.80
C SER A 484 5.09 4.08 23.96
N ILE A 485 5.76 2.94 23.83
CA ILE A 485 5.67 1.81 24.74
C ILE A 485 7.00 1.70 25.51
N ASP A 486 6.89 1.70 26.84
CA ASP A 486 7.97 1.52 27.82
C ASP A 486 8.04 0.02 28.20
N CYS A 487 8.94 -0.71 27.56
CA CYS A 487 8.95 -2.17 27.61
C CYS A 487 9.50 -2.67 28.96
N GLY A 488 8.82 -3.64 29.56
CA GLY A 488 9.07 -4.04 30.94
C GLY A 488 8.54 -3.06 32.00
N SER A 489 7.88 -1.97 31.63
CA SER A 489 7.26 -1.09 32.64
C SER A 489 5.97 -1.72 33.20
N SER A 490 5.94 -1.95 34.51
CA SER A 490 4.74 -2.42 35.23
C SER A 490 3.74 -1.31 35.56
N SER A 491 3.98 -0.08 35.08
CA SER A 491 3.07 1.05 35.31
C SER A 491 1.87 0.99 34.36
N LEU A 492 0.70 0.67 34.92
CA LEU A 492 -0.60 0.84 34.22
C LEU A 492 -0.97 2.32 34.02
N LYS A 493 -0.31 3.24 34.72
CA LYS A 493 -0.47 4.69 34.50
C LYS A 493 0.51 5.16 33.44
N SER A 494 0.00 5.88 32.44
CA SER A 494 0.82 6.57 31.46
C SER A 494 1.66 7.67 32.13
N ARG A 495 2.78 8.01 31.51
CA ARG A 495 3.72 9.04 31.98
C ARG A 495 4.15 9.92 30.83
N THR A 496 4.32 11.22 31.06
CA THR A 496 4.81 12.16 30.04
C THR A 496 6.29 12.44 30.25
N ASP A 497 7.08 12.45 29.17
CA ASP A 497 8.50 12.80 29.22
C ASP A 497 8.77 14.30 28.98
N ASN A 498 10.05 14.68 28.92
CA ASN A 498 10.46 16.07 28.77
C ASN A 498 10.20 16.63 27.35
N ASN A 499 9.97 15.76 26.36
CA ASN A 499 9.58 16.12 25.01
C ASN A 499 8.05 16.28 24.90
N SER A 500 7.29 16.06 25.98
CA SER A 500 5.83 15.95 26.01
C SER A 500 5.27 14.66 25.37
N ILE A 501 6.09 13.62 25.20
CA ILE A 501 5.66 12.31 24.68
C ILE A 501 5.04 11.49 25.82
N VAL A 502 3.88 10.90 25.56
CA VAL A 502 3.18 10.01 26.50
C VAL A 502 3.63 8.58 26.29
N TRP A 503 4.15 7.97 27.36
CA TRP A 503 4.62 6.59 27.43
C TRP A 503 3.64 5.71 28.20
N VAL A 504 3.41 4.49 27.72
CA VAL A 504 2.54 3.46 28.35
C VAL A 504 3.31 2.15 28.56
N GLY A 505 2.90 1.32 29.52
CA GLY A 505 3.46 -0.02 29.70
C GLY A 505 3.09 -0.98 28.55
N ASP A 506 3.87 -2.06 28.40
CA ASP A 506 3.78 -2.98 27.26
C ASP A 506 2.76 -4.12 27.40
N GLY A 507 2.26 -4.39 28.60
CA GLY A 507 1.35 -5.53 28.88
C GLY A 507 0.13 -5.68 27.95
N PRO A 508 -0.53 -4.60 27.46
CA PRO A 508 -1.63 -4.73 26.50
C PRO A 508 -1.22 -5.22 25.10
N TYR A 509 0.07 -5.13 24.75
CA TYR A 509 0.59 -5.40 23.40
C TYR A 509 1.42 -6.69 23.31
N ILE A 510 1.85 -7.23 24.46
CA ILE A 510 2.55 -8.51 24.55
C ILE A 510 2.34 -9.18 25.91
N LYS A 511 1.98 -10.47 25.88
CA LYS A 511 1.77 -11.29 27.08
C LYS A 511 3.02 -12.11 27.48
N THR A 512 3.91 -12.41 26.54
CA THR A 512 5.10 -13.26 26.75
C THR A 512 6.32 -12.49 27.27
N GLY A 513 7.41 -13.20 27.58
CA GLY A 513 8.67 -12.62 28.03
C GLY A 513 8.72 -12.28 29.53
N LYS A 514 9.91 -11.89 30.00
CA LYS A 514 10.21 -11.53 31.39
C LYS A 514 10.58 -10.06 31.46
N THR A 515 9.98 -9.34 32.41
CA THR A 515 10.33 -7.96 32.74
C THR A 515 11.60 -7.90 33.56
N HIS A 516 12.52 -7.01 33.19
CA HIS A 516 13.73 -6.72 33.95
C HIS A 516 13.96 -5.22 34.11
N LYS A 517 14.64 -4.84 35.20
CA LYS A 517 15.29 -3.54 35.34
C LYS A 517 16.76 -3.68 34.94
N VAL A 518 17.34 -2.62 34.39
CA VAL A 518 18.77 -2.58 34.09
C VAL A 518 19.60 -2.39 35.36
N ASN A 519 20.78 -3.00 35.40
CA ASN A 519 21.70 -2.91 36.53
C ASN A 519 22.65 -1.71 36.39
N VAL A 520 22.92 -1.26 35.16
CA VAL A 520 23.64 -0.02 34.85
C VAL A 520 22.62 1.04 34.45
N ALA A 521 22.69 2.23 35.05
CA ALA A 521 21.78 3.32 34.75
C ALA A 521 21.99 3.83 33.30
N PRO A 522 20.91 4.03 32.51
CA PRO A 522 21.01 4.48 31.13
C PRO A 522 21.60 5.89 31.03
N PRO A 523 22.43 6.16 30.00
CA PRO A 523 23.04 7.47 29.80
C PRO A 523 22.00 8.55 29.53
N ASN A 524 22.23 9.75 30.06
CA ASN A 524 21.37 10.91 29.81
C ASN A 524 21.72 11.55 28.45
N ILE A 525 21.09 11.07 27.37
CA ILE A 525 21.32 11.54 26.00
C ILE A 525 20.26 12.59 25.62
N SER A 526 20.69 13.70 25.01
CA SER A 526 19.77 14.76 24.54
C SER A 526 18.74 14.22 23.54
N GLY A 527 17.46 14.44 23.84
CA GLY A 527 16.33 13.94 23.06
C GLY A 527 15.84 12.53 23.42
N TRP A 528 16.52 11.82 24.34
CA TRP A 528 16.11 10.48 24.79
C TRP A 528 15.56 10.52 26.22
N ASP A 529 14.46 9.80 26.45
CA ASP A 529 13.94 9.58 27.80
C ASP A 529 14.64 8.38 28.44
N SER A 530 15.64 8.64 29.29
CA SER A 530 16.40 7.60 29.98
C SER A 530 15.54 6.68 30.85
N ARG A 531 14.34 7.11 31.28
CA ARG A 531 13.39 6.26 32.01
C ARG A 531 12.86 5.11 31.16
N ALA A 532 12.58 5.34 29.87
CA ALA A 532 12.17 4.29 28.92
C ALA A 532 13.29 3.26 28.63
N MET A 533 14.52 3.56 29.04
CA MET A 533 15.67 2.65 28.95
C MET A 533 16.01 2.02 30.31
N SER A 534 15.28 2.33 31.38
CA SER A 534 15.52 1.79 32.73
C SER A 534 14.87 0.42 32.97
N THR A 535 13.99 0.01 32.06
CA THR A 535 13.33 -1.29 32.00
C THR A 535 13.51 -1.91 30.62
N LEU A 536 13.35 -3.22 30.55
CA LEU A 536 13.26 -3.97 29.31
C LEU A 536 12.41 -5.23 29.50
N ARG A 537 11.90 -5.75 28.38
CA ARG A 537 11.32 -7.09 28.29
C ARG A 537 12.26 -8.00 27.53
N ALA A 538 12.63 -9.13 28.15
CA ALA A 538 13.51 -10.16 27.59
C ALA A 538 12.73 -11.44 27.26
N PHE A 539 13.10 -12.15 26.21
CA PHE A 539 12.39 -13.31 25.68
C PHE A 539 13.24 -14.58 25.73
N PRO A 540 13.44 -15.19 26.91
CA PRO A 540 14.23 -16.41 27.07
C PRO A 540 13.51 -17.69 26.61
N ALA A 541 12.32 -17.56 26.00
CA ALA A 541 11.48 -18.67 25.57
C ALA A 541 10.82 -18.33 24.23
N ARG A 542 10.57 -19.37 23.42
CA ARG A 542 10.14 -19.34 22.01
C ARG A 542 11.19 -18.75 21.06
N LYS A 543 11.24 -19.27 19.83
CA LYS A 543 12.16 -18.75 18.80
C LYS A 543 11.79 -17.37 18.30
N LYS A 544 10.49 -17.03 18.30
CA LYS A 544 9.93 -15.74 17.85
C LYS A 544 8.92 -15.21 18.85
N ASN A 545 9.00 -13.93 19.20
CA ASN A 545 8.07 -13.23 20.08
C ASN A 545 7.67 -11.90 19.44
N CYS A 546 6.38 -11.62 19.34
CA CYS A 546 5.85 -10.46 18.61
C CYS A 546 4.97 -9.58 19.49
N TYR A 547 5.24 -8.28 19.45
CA TYR A 547 4.27 -7.24 19.79
C TYR A 547 3.27 -7.16 18.64
N SER A 548 1.97 -7.06 18.95
CA SER A 548 0.94 -6.79 17.95
C SER A 548 0.14 -5.55 18.35
N ILE A 549 -0.01 -4.61 17.42
CA ILE A 549 -0.73 -3.35 17.63
C ILE A 549 -1.85 -3.29 16.58
N ASP A 550 -3.07 -3.52 17.02
CA ASP A 550 -4.29 -3.34 16.24
C ASP A 550 -4.48 -1.85 15.87
N ILE A 551 -4.71 -1.61 14.58
CA ILE A 551 -4.93 -0.29 13.98
C ILE A 551 -6.43 -0.04 13.78
N GLU A 552 -7.22 -1.07 13.45
CA GLU A 552 -8.64 -0.96 13.13
C GLU A 552 -9.50 -0.55 14.32
N SER A 553 -9.13 -0.91 15.55
CA SER A 553 -9.80 -0.39 16.75
C SER A 553 -9.49 1.07 17.06
N LYS A 554 -8.43 1.66 16.47
CA LYS A 554 -7.98 3.04 16.75
C LYS A 554 -8.32 4.04 15.65
N THR A 555 -8.64 3.59 14.44
CA THR A 555 -9.00 4.46 13.29
C THR A 555 -10.51 4.67 13.12
N LYS A 556 -11.36 3.88 13.80
CA LYS A 556 -12.83 3.97 13.73
C LYS A 556 -13.44 5.32 14.14
N ASP A 557 -12.69 6.16 14.87
CA ASP A 557 -13.10 7.51 15.29
C ASP A 557 -12.66 8.63 14.32
N SER A 558 -12.03 8.31 13.18
CA SER A 558 -11.42 9.33 12.31
C SER A 558 -11.44 9.01 10.82
N ASN A 559 -11.92 9.98 10.03
CA ASN A 559 -11.67 10.11 8.60
C ASN A 559 -10.18 10.43 8.32
N ILE A 560 -9.27 9.48 8.56
CA ILE A 560 -7.84 9.60 8.25
C ILE A 560 -7.33 8.30 7.65
N THR A 561 -6.82 8.35 6.42
CA THR A 561 -6.10 7.26 5.77
C THR A 561 -4.61 7.33 6.10
N VAL A 562 -4.10 6.38 6.90
CA VAL A 562 -2.67 6.27 7.21
C VAL A 562 -1.96 5.49 6.10
N ALA A 563 -1.28 6.19 5.18
CA ALA A 563 -0.61 5.54 4.04
C ALA A 563 0.72 4.85 4.41
N ARG A 564 1.50 5.47 5.32
CA ARG A 564 2.76 4.94 5.86
C ARG A 564 2.85 5.18 7.37
N VAL A 565 3.56 4.29 8.05
CA VAL A 565 3.93 4.44 9.48
C VAL A 565 5.43 4.41 9.64
N LEU A 566 5.93 5.19 10.60
CA LEU A 566 7.28 5.11 11.14
C LEU A 566 7.22 4.29 12.43
N VAL A 567 8.04 3.24 12.51
CA VAL A 567 8.19 2.38 13.69
C VAL A 567 9.65 2.40 14.14
N ARG A 568 9.88 2.63 15.44
CA ARG A 568 11.22 2.69 16.04
C ARG A 568 11.33 1.76 17.24
N ALA A 569 12.21 0.76 17.15
CA ALA A 569 12.52 -0.17 18.24
C ALA A 569 13.86 0.22 18.88
N SER A 570 13.90 0.34 20.20
CA SER A 570 15.08 0.80 20.95
C SER A 570 15.52 -0.20 22.01
N PHE A 571 16.83 -0.31 22.17
CA PHE A 571 17.50 -1.37 22.92
C PHE A 571 18.60 -0.78 23.81
N TYR A 572 18.50 -1.02 25.12
CA TYR A 572 19.56 -0.77 26.08
C TYR A 572 19.75 -1.99 26.97
N TYR A 573 20.88 -2.70 26.80
CA TYR A 573 21.16 -3.94 27.54
C TYR A 573 21.33 -3.70 29.04
N GLY A 574 22.05 -2.63 29.41
CA GLY A 574 22.22 -2.19 30.81
C GLY A 574 22.70 -3.27 31.79
N ASN A 575 23.33 -4.34 31.29
CA ASN A 575 23.74 -5.53 32.02
C ASN A 575 22.63 -6.18 32.88
N TYR A 576 21.38 -6.19 32.41
CA TYR A 576 20.20 -6.60 33.20
C TYR A 576 20.27 -8.03 33.79
N ASP A 577 21.02 -8.93 33.15
CA ASP A 577 21.19 -10.33 33.53
C ASP A 577 22.53 -10.62 34.24
N ASN A 578 23.34 -9.59 34.50
CA ASN A 578 24.69 -9.66 35.08
C ASN A 578 25.74 -10.43 34.26
N LYS A 579 25.46 -10.84 33.02
CA LYS A 579 26.42 -11.57 32.18
C LYS A 579 27.51 -10.69 31.56
N SER A 580 27.29 -9.38 31.49
CA SER A 580 28.15 -8.40 30.79
C SER A 580 28.41 -8.74 29.32
N ASN A 581 27.48 -9.49 28.70
CA ASN A 581 27.59 -10.02 27.35
C ASN A 581 26.33 -9.67 26.54
N PRO A 582 26.28 -8.48 25.90
CA PRO A 582 25.12 -8.03 25.14
C PRO A 582 24.79 -8.98 23.97
N PRO A 583 23.56 -9.53 23.89
CA PRO A 583 23.19 -10.53 22.88
C PRO A 583 22.96 -9.94 21.49
N THR A 584 23.05 -10.78 20.45
CA THR A 584 22.68 -10.42 19.07
C THR A 584 21.52 -11.30 18.58
N PHE A 585 20.49 -10.69 18.01
CA PHE A 585 19.23 -11.35 17.60
C PHE A 585 18.59 -10.67 16.38
N SER A 586 17.57 -11.28 15.78
CA SER A 586 16.87 -10.74 14.60
C SER A 586 15.69 -9.87 15.02
N LEU A 587 15.51 -8.75 14.33
CA LEU A 587 14.35 -7.86 14.41
C LEU A 587 13.58 -7.91 13.09
N GLN A 588 12.26 -7.91 13.19
CA GLN A 588 11.32 -8.21 12.11
C GLN A 588 10.06 -7.36 12.27
N PHE A 589 9.35 -7.07 11.18
CA PHE A 589 8.09 -6.32 11.21
C PHE A 589 7.10 -6.91 10.19
N ASN A 590 5.84 -7.16 10.57
CA ASN A 590 4.79 -7.64 9.65
C ASN A 590 5.24 -8.78 8.71
N GLY A 591 5.90 -9.82 9.24
CA GLY A 591 6.44 -10.93 8.44
C GLY A 591 7.73 -10.62 7.62
N ASN A 592 8.18 -9.38 7.60
CA ASN A 592 9.36 -8.93 6.87
C ASN A 592 10.60 -8.86 7.79
N ASN A 593 11.79 -9.07 7.22
CA ASN A 593 13.05 -8.88 7.95
C ASN A 593 13.36 -7.38 8.10
N TRP A 594 13.67 -6.93 9.32
CA TRP A 594 14.13 -5.56 9.59
C TRP A 594 15.66 -5.49 9.64
N GLY A 595 16.29 -6.45 10.32
CA GLY A 595 17.74 -6.51 10.45
C GLY A 595 18.23 -7.33 11.63
N SER A 596 19.55 -7.33 11.83
CA SER A 596 20.20 -7.93 13.00
C SER A 596 20.48 -6.86 14.04
N VAL A 597 19.96 -7.06 15.25
CA VAL A 597 20.18 -6.18 16.41
C VAL A 597 21.50 -6.58 17.07
N VAL A 598 22.54 -5.80 16.82
CA VAL A 598 23.87 -6.00 17.41
C VAL A 598 23.98 -5.12 18.65
N THR A 599 23.58 -5.65 19.81
CA THR A 599 23.50 -4.84 21.04
C THR A 599 24.88 -4.49 21.60
N THR A 600 24.95 -3.36 22.31
CA THR A 600 26.18 -2.87 22.96
C THR A 600 25.87 -2.39 24.37
N ASN A 601 26.86 -1.83 25.07
CA ASN A 601 26.64 -1.14 26.35
C ASN A 601 26.00 0.26 26.20
N GLY A 602 25.82 0.75 24.97
CA GLY A 602 25.10 2.00 24.66
C GLY A 602 23.62 1.75 24.32
N ILE A 603 22.86 2.84 24.18
CA ILE A 603 21.50 2.79 23.61
C ILE A 603 21.66 2.69 22.09
N ILE A 604 20.99 1.72 21.47
CA ILE A 604 20.84 1.63 20.01
C ILE A 604 19.36 1.59 19.64
N TYR A 605 19.04 2.00 18.42
CA TYR A 605 17.68 1.94 17.89
C TYR A 605 17.70 1.64 16.40
N TYR A 606 16.59 1.07 15.93
CA TYR A 606 16.31 0.81 14.53
C TYR A 606 15.01 1.53 14.20
N GLU A 607 14.92 2.15 13.04
CA GLU A 607 13.71 2.84 12.55
C GLU A 607 13.39 2.32 11.14
N VAL A 608 12.10 2.11 10.85
CA VAL A 608 11.58 1.70 9.54
C VAL A 608 10.34 2.50 9.20
N VAL A 609 10.19 2.87 7.93
CA VAL A 609 8.97 3.45 7.39
C VAL A 609 8.38 2.50 6.34
N PHE A 610 7.15 2.03 6.53
CA PHE A 610 6.48 1.10 5.61
C PHE A 610 4.99 1.41 5.46
N SER A 611 4.37 0.87 4.41
CA SER A 611 2.94 1.05 4.15
C SER A 611 2.09 -0.02 4.83
N LEU A 612 0.91 0.36 5.32
CA LEU A 612 -0.05 -0.54 5.97
C LEU A 612 -0.99 -1.27 4.99
N ASN A 613 -0.87 -1.03 3.68
CA ASN A 613 -1.80 -1.53 2.66
C ASN A 613 -2.00 -3.06 2.63
N LYS A 614 -1.15 -3.84 3.30
CA LYS A 614 -1.19 -5.31 3.36
C LYS A 614 -1.53 -5.90 4.73
N SER A 615 -1.77 -5.07 5.76
CA SER A 615 -1.98 -5.59 7.12
C SER A 615 -2.84 -4.66 7.99
N SER A 616 -3.77 -5.26 8.73
CA SER A 616 -4.62 -4.58 9.73
C SER A 616 -3.91 -4.30 11.07
N ASN A 617 -2.76 -4.93 11.30
CA ASN A 617 -1.95 -4.78 12.53
C ASN A 617 -0.54 -4.27 12.20
N ILE A 618 0.12 -3.65 13.17
CA ILE A 618 1.58 -3.50 13.17
C ILE A 618 2.14 -4.58 14.08
N ASP A 619 2.90 -5.51 13.51
CA ASP A 619 3.58 -6.56 14.25
C ASP A 619 5.08 -6.27 14.31
N VAL A 620 5.67 -6.29 15.51
CA VAL A 620 7.12 -6.13 15.69
C VAL A 620 7.65 -7.34 16.44
N CYS A 621 8.41 -8.16 15.73
CA CYS A 621 8.88 -9.47 16.19
C CYS A 621 10.39 -9.46 16.48
N LEU A 622 10.75 -10.12 17.57
CA LEU A 622 12.13 -10.41 17.94
C LEU A 622 12.33 -11.92 17.84
N ALA A 623 13.37 -12.34 17.12
CA ALA A 623 13.67 -13.76 16.91
C ALA A 623 15.09 -14.12 17.37
N GLN A 624 15.18 -15.22 18.14
CA GLN A 624 16.44 -15.75 18.68
C GLN A 624 17.25 -16.43 17.56
N THR A 625 18.44 -15.90 17.27
CA THR A 625 19.32 -16.39 16.21
C THR A 625 20.26 -17.51 16.68
N GLN A 626 20.58 -17.55 17.98
CA GLN A 626 21.46 -18.53 18.61
C GLN A 626 20.97 -18.85 20.03
N PRO A 627 21.23 -20.07 20.55
CA PRO A 627 21.07 -20.36 21.98
C PRO A 627 21.76 -19.31 22.86
N ASP A 628 21.22 -19.06 24.05
CA ASP A 628 21.67 -18.05 25.03
C ASP A 628 21.66 -16.57 24.60
N ASN A 629 21.57 -16.24 23.31
CA ASN A 629 21.33 -14.88 22.82
C ASN A 629 19.86 -14.48 23.01
N ILE A 630 19.48 -14.19 24.26
CA ILE A 630 18.11 -13.82 24.64
C ILE A 630 17.71 -12.49 23.98
N PRO A 631 16.70 -12.46 23.08
CA PRO A 631 16.20 -11.21 22.53
C PRO A 631 15.56 -10.34 23.61
N PHE A 632 15.68 -9.02 23.50
CA PHE A 632 15.03 -8.08 24.41
C PHE A 632 14.68 -6.77 23.72
N ILE A 633 13.79 -5.96 24.31
CA ILE A 633 13.48 -4.59 23.87
C ILE A 633 13.24 -3.68 25.07
N SER A 634 13.68 -2.43 24.96
CA SER A 634 13.51 -1.40 26.00
C SER A 634 12.36 -0.44 25.68
N ALA A 635 12.19 -0.06 24.41
CA ALA A 635 11.08 0.79 23.99
C ALA A 635 10.64 0.52 22.54
N LEU A 636 9.36 0.78 22.26
CA LEU A 636 8.77 0.74 20.93
C LEU A 636 7.93 1.99 20.67
N GLU A 637 8.28 2.77 19.66
CA GLU A 637 7.57 3.99 19.26
C GLU A 637 6.94 3.80 17.86
N ILE A 638 5.69 4.23 17.69
CA ILE A 638 4.93 4.16 16.44
C ILE A 638 4.33 5.54 16.14
N ARG A 639 4.51 6.01 14.90
CA ARG A 639 4.03 7.30 14.40
C ARG A 639 3.37 7.12 13.04
N SER A 640 2.10 7.51 12.90
CA SER A 640 1.46 7.64 11.59
C SER A 640 2.02 8.85 10.85
N LEU A 641 2.36 8.67 9.58
CA LEU A 641 2.79 9.76 8.71
C LEU A 641 1.60 10.29 7.90
N ASP A 642 1.73 11.50 7.36
CA ASP A 642 0.72 12.06 6.46
C ASP A 642 0.72 11.30 5.11
N PRO A 643 -0.40 11.23 4.37
CA PRO A 643 -0.54 10.36 3.19
C PRO A 643 0.53 10.52 2.09
N GLY A 644 1.09 11.72 1.93
CA GLY A 644 2.13 12.01 0.93
C GLY A 644 3.58 11.82 1.42
N ALA A 645 3.82 11.66 2.72
CA ALA A 645 5.17 11.57 3.25
C ALA A 645 5.86 10.28 2.76
N TYR A 646 7.02 10.41 2.12
CA TYR A 646 7.75 9.36 1.42
C TYR A 646 6.92 8.68 0.30
N GLY A 647 5.95 9.41 -0.28
CA GLY A 647 4.97 8.89 -1.26
C GLY A 647 5.56 8.56 -2.64
N TYR A 648 6.67 9.20 -3.00
CA TYR A 648 7.45 8.95 -4.22
C TYR A 648 8.25 7.63 -4.19
N ILE A 649 8.28 6.92 -3.05
CA ILE A 649 8.72 5.51 -2.97
C ILE A 649 7.47 4.64 -3.09
N PRO A 650 7.45 3.57 -3.93
CA PRO A 650 6.27 2.72 -4.06
C PRO A 650 5.88 2.09 -2.71
N ALA A 651 4.57 1.98 -2.45
CA ALA A 651 4.03 1.49 -1.18
C ALA A 651 4.48 0.06 -0.83
N ASP A 652 4.80 -0.74 -1.84
CA ASP A 652 5.33 -2.10 -1.76
C ASP A 652 6.75 -2.20 -1.15
N PHE A 653 7.46 -1.09 -0.88
CA PHE A 653 8.82 -1.10 -0.33
C PHE A 653 8.94 -0.34 1.01
N PRO A 654 9.64 -0.92 2.01
CA PRO A 654 9.99 -0.25 3.24
C PRO A 654 11.26 0.61 3.06
N LEU A 655 11.39 1.62 3.91
CA LEU A 655 12.58 2.45 4.06
C LEU A 655 13.20 2.19 5.42
N PHE A 656 14.40 1.61 5.44
CA PHE A 656 15.19 1.43 6.65
C PHE A 656 16.00 2.70 6.93
N PHE A 657 15.79 3.28 8.10
CA PHE A 657 16.48 4.48 8.54
C PHE A 657 18.00 4.24 8.66
N THR A 658 18.78 5.17 8.12
CA THR A 658 20.25 5.15 8.26
C THR A 658 20.80 6.40 8.93
N GLU A 659 20.42 7.60 8.45
CA GLU A 659 20.83 8.86 9.05
C GLU A 659 19.75 9.95 8.90
N ARG A 660 19.68 10.87 9.87
CA ARG A 660 18.91 12.11 9.76
C ARG A 660 19.62 13.22 10.52
N THR A 661 19.97 14.28 9.81
CA THR A 661 20.90 15.31 10.29
C THR A 661 20.37 16.71 10.00
N ALA A 662 20.41 17.57 11.02
CA ALA A 662 20.03 18.97 10.98
C ALA A 662 21.27 19.86 11.11
N TYR A 663 21.83 20.23 9.96
CA TYR A 663 23.11 20.91 9.87
C TYR A 663 23.06 22.32 10.47
N GLY A 664 24.08 22.62 11.27
CA GLY A 664 24.19 23.91 11.96
C GLY A 664 23.30 24.05 13.20
N THR A 665 22.64 22.98 13.67
CA THR A 665 21.94 22.93 14.97
C THR A 665 22.90 22.47 16.09
N ASN A 666 22.59 22.75 17.36
CA ASN A 666 23.40 22.34 18.54
C ASN A 666 22.64 21.41 19.50
N THR A 667 21.42 21.02 19.12
CA THR A 667 20.50 20.22 19.93
C THR A 667 19.79 19.25 19.00
N THR A 668 19.52 18.04 19.49
CA THR A 668 18.62 17.10 18.82
C THR A 668 17.26 17.77 18.60
N ILE A 669 16.68 17.65 17.40
CA ILE A 669 15.31 18.10 17.11
C ILE A 669 14.43 16.85 16.98
N ARG A 670 13.30 16.81 17.70
CA ARG A 670 12.24 15.79 17.60
C ARG A 670 10.90 16.42 18.00
N TYR A 671 9.90 15.63 18.40
CA TYR A 671 8.67 16.17 18.99
C TYR A 671 8.95 17.12 20.18
N PRO A 672 8.24 18.25 20.34
CA PRO A 672 7.11 18.72 19.53
C PRO A 672 7.48 19.56 18.30
N ASP A 673 8.77 19.83 18.05
CA ASP A 673 9.21 20.61 16.88
C ASP A 673 9.02 19.83 15.56
N ASP A 674 9.17 18.50 15.59
CA ASP A 674 8.76 17.57 14.53
C ASP A 674 7.47 16.83 14.93
N SER A 675 6.38 17.05 14.16
CA SER A 675 5.08 16.42 14.40
C SER A 675 5.06 14.92 14.15
N PHE A 676 5.99 14.38 13.36
CA PHE A 676 6.17 12.94 13.17
C PHE A 676 7.17 12.33 14.15
N ASP A 677 7.74 13.13 15.06
CA ASP A 677 8.71 12.70 16.07
C ASP A 677 9.94 11.95 15.50
N ARG A 678 10.37 12.37 14.30
CA ARG A 678 11.66 11.97 13.73
C ARG A 678 12.78 12.59 14.56
N ILE A 679 13.83 11.80 14.83
CA ILE A 679 15.00 12.27 15.58
C ILE A 679 16.03 12.82 14.60
N TRP A 680 16.21 14.14 14.59
CA TRP A 680 17.25 14.83 13.81
C TRP A 680 18.48 15.09 14.67
N SER A 681 19.62 14.53 14.26
CA SER A 681 20.90 14.73 14.93
C SER A 681 21.48 16.12 14.61
N SER A 682 22.23 16.70 15.54
CA SER A 682 22.86 18.01 15.37
C SER A 682 24.26 17.99 14.76
N LEU A 683 24.81 16.79 14.56
CA LEU A 683 26.18 16.51 14.11
C LEU A 683 26.17 15.24 13.26
N GLY A 684 25.96 15.39 11.94
CA GLY A 684 26.23 14.31 10.97
C GLY A 684 27.67 14.38 10.45
N PRO A 685 28.15 13.35 9.74
CA PRO A 685 29.46 13.36 9.13
C PRO A 685 29.52 14.42 8.01
N LEU A 686 30.52 15.29 8.09
CA LEU A 686 31.05 16.00 6.94
C LEU A 686 32.55 15.77 6.93
N ASP A 687 33.12 15.45 5.77
CA ASP A 687 34.53 15.08 5.68
C ASP A 687 35.47 16.28 5.98
N ASN A 688 34.92 17.51 6.03
CA ASN A 688 35.62 18.78 6.12
C ASN A 688 35.20 19.69 7.30
N THR A 689 34.84 19.13 8.47
CA THR A 689 34.35 19.90 9.64
C THR A 689 35.22 21.08 10.10
N SER A 690 36.51 21.12 9.73
CA SER A 690 37.44 22.23 10.02
C SER A 690 37.28 23.47 9.13
N THR A 691 36.50 23.41 8.04
CA THR A 691 36.37 24.51 7.06
C THR A 691 34.96 25.05 6.90
N VAL A 692 34.02 24.71 7.78
CA VAL A 692 32.62 25.18 7.75
C VAL A 692 32.27 26.08 8.94
N THR A 693 31.38 27.05 8.71
CA THR A 693 30.79 27.90 9.74
C THR A 693 29.28 27.71 9.82
N ARG A 694 28.73 27.92 11.02
CA ARG A 694 27.29 27.83 11.29
C ARG A 694 26.64 29.18 11.02
N VAL A 695 25.60 29.19 10.18
CA VAL A 695 24.80 30.39 9.92
C VAL A 695 23.33 30.13 10.25
N ARG A 696 22.70 31.11 10.89
CA ARG A 696 21.27 31.10 11.25
C ARG A 696 20.48 31.94 10.25
N SER A 697 19.31 31.45 9.86
CA SER A 697 18.42 32.16 8.94
C SER A 697 17.94 33.50 9.51
N ASN A 698 18.07 34.58 8.73
CA ASN A 698 17.52 35.89 9.04
C ASN A 698 16.07 36.10 8.53
N SER A 699 15.46 35.07 7.94
CA SER A 699 14.04 35.12 7.56
C SER A 699 13.14 35.16 8.80
N PRO A 700 12.09 36.00 8.86
CA PRO A 700 11.15 35.99 9.99
C PRO A 700 10.42 34.64 10.12
N SER A 701 10.02 34.04 8.99
CA SER A 701 9.35 32.74 8.91
C SER A 701 9.95 31.89 7.79
N ILE A 702 9.79 30.56 7.91
CA ILE A 702 10.07 29.62 6.82
C ILE A 702 8.77 28.86 6.56
N LYS A 703 8.27 28.94 5.32
CA LYS A 703 7.14 28.12 4.86
C LYS A 703 7.65 26.71 4.56
N VAL A 704 7.00 25.71 5.15
CA VAL A 704 7.20 24.30 4.83
C VAL A 704 5.95 23.86 4.11
N ASP A 705 6.09 23.67 2.80
CA ASP A 705 5.03 23.30 1.86
C ASP A 705 5.58 22.30 0.84
N VAL A 706 6.15 21.22 1.39
CA VAL A 706 6.76 20.07 0.70
C VAL A 706 6.25 18.78 1.38
N GLU A 707 6.36 17.63 0.72
CA GLU A 707 5.61 16.41 1.06
C GLU A 707 5.98 15.82 2.42
N ASP A 708 7.29 15.72 2.72
CA ASP A 708 7.79 15.08 3.94
C ASP A 708 7.75 16.01 5.17
N LYS A 709 7.27 17.25 5.00
CA LYS A 709 7.03 18.27 6.03
C LYS A 709 8.16 18.31 7.08
N PRO A 710 9.42 18.58 6.69
CA PRO A 710 10.53 18.69 7.63
C PRO A 710 10.25 19.79 8.68
N PRO A 711 10.64 19.60 9.94
CA PRO A 711 10.37 20.55 11.01
C PRO A 711 11.07 21.89 10.74
N LYS A 712 10.34 23.01 10.91
CA LYS A 712 10.88 24.36 10.65
C LYS A 712 12.21 24.63 11.35
N ALA A 713 12.45 24.00 12.50
CA ALA A 713 13.67 24.10 13.28
C ALA A 713 14.94 23.69 12.49
N VAL A 714 14.88 22.64 11.64
CA VAL A 714 16.08 22.17 10.91
C VAL A 714 16.46 23.11 9.75
N LEU A 715 15.50 23.87 9.24
CA LEU A 715 15.70 24.88 8.20
C LEU A 715 16.19 26.24 8.76
N ARG A 716 16.17 26.43 10.09
CA ARG A 716 16.62 27.69 10.72
C ARG A 716 18.14 27.86 10.73
N THR A 717 18.90 26.81 10.46
CA THR A 717 20.36 26.84 10.42
C THR A 717 20.89 26.11 9.19
N THR A 718 22.16 26.36 8.89
CA THR A 718 22.92 25.64 7.86
C THR A 718 24.39 25.60 8.29
N LEU A 719 25.16 24.73 7.66
CA LEU A 719 26.61 24.90 7.55
C LEU A 719 26.93 25.56 6.20
N LEU A 720 27.90 26.49 6.22
CA LEU A 720 28.45 27.17 5.05
C LEU A 720 29.97 27.00 5.02
N PRO A 721 30.59 26.67 3.88
CA PRO A 721 32.04 26.70 3.73
C PRO A 721 32.61 28.10 4.02
N LEU A 722 33.72 28.17 4.76
CA LEU A 722 34.43 29.40 5.11
C LEU A 722 35.08 30.10 3.89
N ASN A 723 35.33 29.34 2.83
CA ASN A 723 35.88 29.83 1.56
C ASN A 723 34.81 29.67 0.47
N SER A 724 34.56 30.73 -0.30
CA SER A 724 33.56 30.75 -1.38
C SER A 724 33.80 29.74 -2.51
N SER A 725 35.01 29.19 -2.59
CA SER A 725 35.43 28.20 -3.58
C SER A 725 35.46 26.76 -3.04
N HIS A 726 34.85 26.48 -1.89
CA HIS A 726 34.79 25.14 -1.31
C HIS A 726 33.40 24.53 -1.43
N ASP A 727 33.39 23.26 -1.85
CA ASP A 727 32.21 22.41 -1.97
C ASP A 727 31.98 21.61 -0.67
N ILE A 728 30.80 20.97 -0.54
CA ILE A 728 30.45 20.14 0.62
C ILE A 728 30.54 18.67 0.23
N PHE A 729 31.27 17.87 1.03
CA PHE A 729 31.57 16.46 0.76
C PHE A 729 31.10 15.56 1.92
N TYR A 730 30.41 14.47 1.56
CA TYR A 730 29.95 13.42 2.47
C TYR A 730 30.33 12.06 1.89
N SER A 731 31.27 11.32 2.52
CA SER A 731 31.80 10.04 2.00
C SER A 731 31.66 8.87 3.00
N PRO A 732 30.43 8.39 3.30
CA PRO A 732 30.26 7.28 4.23
C PRO A 732 30.77 5.95 3.66
N THR A 733 31.25 5.08 4.55
CA THR A 733 31.72 3.72 4.23
C THR A 733 30.71 2.67 4.71
N ARG A 734 30.40 1.71 3.83
CA ARG A 734 29.47 0.59 4.07
C ARG A 734 30.00 -0.65 3.35
N ASN A 735 29.75 -1.84 3.90
CA ASN A 735 30.45 -3.09 3.53
C ASN A 735 29.61 -4.08 2.70
N HIS A 736 28.45 -3.67 2.18
CA HIS A 736 27.54 -4.50 1.39
C HIS A 736 26.90 -3.67 0.27
N GLN A 737 26.24 -4.34 -0.70
CA GLN A 737 25.42 -3.69 -1.73
C GLN A 737 24.03 -3.34 -1.17
N PHE A 738 23.50 -2.16 -1.51
CA PHE A 738 22.15 -1.73 -1.13
C PHE A 738 21.58 -0.70 -2.09
N ARG A 739 20.24 -0.56 -2.10
CA ARG A 739 19.51 0.52 -2.79
C ARG A 739 19.33 1.67 -1.81
N LEU A 740 19.76 2.86 -2.21
CA LEU A 740 19.90 4.02 -1.34
C LEU A 740 18.98 5.16 -1.78
N HIS A 741 18.42 5.86 -0.80
CA HIS A 741 17.55 7.01 -1.00
C HIS A 741 17.91 8.15 -0.06
N PHE A 742 17.88 9.38 -0.57
CA PHE A 742 18.07 10.60 0.22
C PHE A 742 16.97 11.63 -0.01
N ASN A 743 16.65 12.36 1.05
CA ASN A 743 15.97 13.65 0.98
C ASN A 743 16.91 14.73 1.51
N ALA A 744 17.24 15.71 0.66
CA ALA A 744 18.00 16.88 1.05
C ALA A 744 17.09 18.11 1.09
N TYR A 745 17.17 18.87 2.18
CA TYR A 745 16.28 19.99 2.45
C TYR A 745 17.05 21.31 2.51
N PHE A 746 16.51 22.31 1.81
CA PHE A 746 17.17 23.60 1.58
C PHE A 746 16.24 24.78 1.88
N SER A 747 16.78 25.78 2.56
CA SER A 747 16.19 27.11 2.72
C SER A 747 17.33 28.12 2.82
N GLU A 748 17.31 29.15 1.96
CA GLU A 748 18.34 30.18 2.01
C GLU A 748 18.26 30.95 3.34
N VAL A 749 19.41 31.09 4.00
CA VAL A 749 19.53 31.65 5.34
C VAL A 749 19.71 33.17 5.32
N ILE A 750 20.12 33.75 4.19
CA ILE A 750 20.27 35.20 4.05
C ILE A 750 19.55 35.72 2.81
N LYS A 751 18.79 36.81 2.93
CA LYS A 751 18.20 37.48 1.77
C LYS A 751 19.29 38.01 0.85
N LEU A 752 19.48 37.36 -0.30
CA LEU A 752 20.49 37.74 -1.29
C LEU A 752 20.17 39.09 -1.94
N ASN A 753 21.20 39.85 -2.28
CA ASN A 753 21.08 41.06 -3.09
C ASN A 753 21.10 40.73 -4.60
N SER A 754 20.84 41.71 -5.47
CA SER A 754 20.77 41.50 -6.94
C SER A 754 22.09 41.11 -7.60
N THR A 755 23.24 41.25 -6.91
CA THR A 755 24.55 40.79 -7.39
C THR A 755 24.95 39.43 -6.81
N GLN A 756 24.10 38.82 -5.98
CA GLN A 756 24.37 37.56 -5.30
C GLN A 756 23.45 36.44 -5.80
N LYS A 757 24.06 35.32 -6.18
CA LYS A 757 23.37 34.07 -6.52
C LYS A 757 23.97 32.92 -5.72
N ARG A 758 23.13 32.00 -5.24
CA ARG A 758 23.55 30.68 -4.79
C ARG A 758 22.93 29.62 -5.69
N SER A 759 23.77 28.78 -6.26
CA SER A 759 23.39 27.71 -7.19
C SER A 759 24.46 26.63 -7.13
N PHE A 760 24.05 25.36 -7.01
CA PHE A 760 24.96 24.22 -6.92
C PHE A 760 24.28 22.95 -7.41
N ASP A 761 25.07 22.06 -8.00
CA ASP A 761 24.63 20.72 -8.39
C ASP A 761 24.83 19.77 -7.20
N ILE A 762 23.95 18.78 -7.04
CA ILE A 762 24.20 17.65 -6.13
C ILE A 762 24.65 16.48 -7.00
N VAL A 763 25.79 15.90 -6.69
CA VAL A 763 26.34 14.77 -7.44
C VAL A 763 26.62 13.62 -6.48
N VAL A 764 25.97 12.48 -6.72
CA VAL A 764 26.31 11.22 -6.05
C VAL A 764 27.29 10.46 -6.93
N ASN A 765 28.49 10.23 -6.42
CA ASN A 765 29.53 9.45 -7.08
C ASN A 765 29.58 8.04 -6.46
N ASN A 766 29.37 7.01 -7.26
CA ASN A 766 29.80 5.67 -6.88
C ASN A 766 31.31 5.54 -7.20
N LYS A 767 32.16 5.40 -6.17
CA LYS A 767 33.62 5.39 -6.35
C LYS A 767 34.14 4.09 -7.02
N GLN A 768 33.28 3.09 -7.23
CA GLN A 768 33.65 1.82 -7.85
C GLN A 768 33.51 1.81 -9.38
N ASP A 769 32.51 2.50 -9.95
CA ASP A 769 32.21 2.50 -11.39
C ASP A 769 32.27 3.90 -12.05
N ASN A 770 32.51 4.96 -11.27
CA ASN A 770 32.42 6.37 -11.69
C ASN A 770 31.06 6.76 -12.30
N SER A 771 29.97 6.08 -11.90
CA SER A 771 28.63 6.55 -12.20
C SER A 771 28.31 7.82 -11.40
N PHE A 772 27.66 8.77 -12.09
CA PHE A 772 27.29 10.08 -11.57
C PHE A 772 25.78 10.22 -11.63
N ILE A 773 25.15 10.48 -10.48
CA ILE A 773 23.72 10.83 -10.41
C ILE A 773 23.63 12.29 -9.99
N ALA A 774 23.13 13.12 -10.89
CA ALA A 774 22.85 14.53 -10.66
C ALA A 774 21.36 14.84 -10.97
N PRO A 775 20.67 15.66 -10.16
CA PRO A 775 19.37 16.21 -10.53
C PRO A 775 19.45 16.96 -11.86
N LYS A 776 18.38 16.92 -12.67
CA LYS A 776 18.35 17.57 -14.00
C LYS A 776 18.57 19.09 -13.98
N ASN A 777 18.45 19.74 -12.83
CA ASN A 777 18.60 21.18 -12.66
C ASN A 777 19.44 21.49 -11.41
N PRO A 778 20.23 22.58 -11.40
CA PRO A 778 20.96 23.02 -10.22
C PRO A 778 20.02 23.44 -9.10
N VAL A 779 20.42 23.16 -7.86
CA VAL A 779 19.70 23.52 -6.64
C VAL A 779 19.88 25.01 -6.35
N ILE A 780 18.76 25.73 -6.27
CA ILE A 780 18.69 27.16 -5.93
C ILE A 780 17.83 27.29 -4.66
N PRO A 781 18.43 27.36 -3.46
CA PRO A 781 17.68 27.43 -2.21
C PRO A 781 16.78 28.68 -2.12
N PRO A 782 15.47 28.53 -1.86
CA PRO A 782 14.55 29.66 -1.75
C PRO A 782 14.67 30.34 -0.38
N TYR A 783 14.61 31.67 -0.35
CA TYR A 783 14.61 32.43 0.91
C TYR A 783 13.21 32.43 1.55
N GLY A 784 13.13 31.98 2.81
CA GLY A 784 11.88 31.96 3.60
C GLY A 784 10.86 30.88 3.19
N ARG A 785 11.24 29.95 2.31
CA ARG A 785 10.46 28.75 1.96
C ARG A 785 11.38 27.53 1.98
N THR A 786 10.80 26.34 1.82
CA THR A 786 11.53 25.07 1.77
C THR A 786 11.65 24.62 0.31
N LEU A 787 12.80 24.07 -0.05
CA LEU A 787 13.00 23.24 -1.22
C LEU A 787 13.42 21.86 -0.74
N GLU A 788 12.77 20.84 -1.29
CA GLU A 788 13.05 19.43 -1.04
C GLU A 788 13.64 18.83 -2.33
N VAL A 789 14.66 18.00 -2.20
CA VAL A 789 15.33 17.33 -3.32
C VAL A 789 15.51 15.85 -2.98
N HIS A 790 14.82 15.00 -3.75
CA HIS A 790 14.89 13.56 -3.64
C HIS A 790 15.99 13.00 -4.54
N ILE A 791 16.76 12.04 -4.02
CA ILE A 791 17.72 11.25 -4.79
C ILE A 791 17.29 9.79 -4.64
N LEU A 792 16.77 9.21 -5.72
CA LEU A 792 16.01 7.96 -5.70
C LEU A 792 16.84 6.78 -6.20
N ASN A 793 16.66 5.63 -5.54
CA ASN A 793 17.05 4.29 -6.02
C ASN A 793 18.51 4.16 -6.50
N VAL A 794 19.44 4.80 -5.79
CA VAL A 794 20.87 4.71 -6.11
C VAL A 794 21.38 3.34 -5.66
N THR A 795 21.75 2.48 -6.61
CA THR A 795 22.36 1.18 -6.27
C THR A 795 23.85 1.39 -6.01
N ILE A 796 24.28 1.18 -4.77
CA ILE A 796 25.69 1.24 -4.40
C ILE A 796 26.26 -0.18 -4.36
N PHE A 797 27.25 -0.43 -5.21
CA PHE A 797 28.06 -1.65 -5.19
C PHE A 797 29.28 -1.44 -4.27
N ASN A 798 29.67 -2.49 -3.55
CA ASN A 798 30.71 -2.55 -2.51
C ASN A 798 31.67 -1.34 -2.34
N SER A 799 31.48 -0.65 -1.21
CA SER A 799 32.37 0.34 -0.56
C SER A 799 32.47 1.77 -1.13
N SER A 800 32.18 2.73 -0.25
CA SER A 800 32.32 4.19 -0.38
C SER A 800 31.64 4.84 -1.60
N PHE A 801 30.50 5.49 -1.36
CA PHE A 801 30.01 6.53 -2.27
C PHE A 801 30.46 7.92 -1.76
N SER A 802 30.21 8.98 -2.52
CA SER A 802 30.17 10.33 -1.95
C SER A 802 29.05 11.18 -2.51
N ILE A 803 28.44 12.00 -1.66
CA ILE A 803 27.54 13.08 -2.07
C ILE A 803 28.35 14.37 -2.05
N ASN A 804 28.38 15.06 -3.18
CA ASN A 804 29.13 16.29 -3.37
C ASN A 804 28.15 17.39 -3.79
N LEU A 805 28.09 18.48 -3.04
CA LEU A 805 27.36 19.69 -3.46
C LEU A 805 28.38 20.60 -4.13
N LEU A 806 28.29 20.75 -5.45
CA LEU A 806 29.27 21.42 -6.30
C LEU A 806 28.77 22.79 -6.77
N ARG A 807 29.47 23.87 -6.46
CA ARG A 807 29.08 25.24 -6.85
C ARG A 807 29.02 25.40 -8.39
N THR A 808 27.90 25.88 -8.93
CA THR A 808 27.81 26.20 -10.38
C THR A 808 28.65 27.42 -10.75
N ASN A 809 29.10 27.49 -12.01
CA ASN A 809 29.98 28.55 -12.52
C ASN A 809 29.43 29.97 -12.30
N ASP A 810 28.11 30.13 -12.38
CA ASP A 810 27.37 31.40 -12.25
C ASP A 810 26.93 31.73 -10.81
N SER A 811 27.16 30.85 -9.85
CA SER A 811 26.92 31.11 -8.43
C SER A 811 27.98 32.05 -7.86
N THR A 812 27.60 33.07 -7.09
CA THR A 812 28.56 33.95 -6.39
C THR A 812 28.84 33.48 -4.96
N LEU A 813 28.14 32.46 -4.50
CA LEU A 813 28.19 31.96 -3.13
C LEU A 813 28.45 30.44 -3.11
N PRO A 814 29.08 29.89 -2.05
CA PRO A 814 29.30 28.45 -1.93
C PRO A 814 27.98 27.70 -1.71
N PRO A 815 27.96 26.36 -1.81
CA PRO A 815 26.80 25.54 -1.48
C PRO A 815 26.38 25.69 -0.01
N LEU A 816 25.15 25.26 0.30
CA LEU A 816 24.64 25.15 1.67
C LEU A 816 23.79 23.89 1.81
N ILE A 817 23.62 23.40 3.04
CA ILE A 817 22.70 22.30 3.35
C ILE A 817 22.10 22.53 4.74
N ASN A 818 20.77 22.48 4.84
CA ASN A 818 20.06 22.66 6.10
C ASN A 818 19.80 21.32 6.78
N ALA A 819 19.28 20.34 6.04
CA ALA A 819 19.04 19.01 6.58
C ALA A 819 19.13 17.89 5.51
N LEU A 820 19.38 16.67 5.96
CA LEU A 820 19.48 15.46 5.14
C LEU A 820 18.83 14.28 5.87
N GLU A 821 18.14 13.42 5.12
CA GLU A 821 17.77 12.06 5.52
C GLU A 821 18.39 11.03 4.57
N GLU A 822 18.86 9.90 5.11
CA GLU A 822 19.40 8.74 4.39
C GLU A 822 18.60 7.48 4.77
N PHE A 823 18.12 6.76 3.75
CA PHE A 823 17.38 5.51 3.91
C PHE A 823 17.90 4.42 2.96
N ILE A 824 17.94 3.18 3.45
CA ILE A 824 18.08 1.99 2.60
C ILE A 824 16.68 1.55 2.18
N ILE A 825 16.44 1.42 0.86
CA ILE A 825 15.21 0.84 0.33
C ILE A 825 15.30 -0.68 0.50
N GLY A 826 14.39 -1.24 1.30
CA GLY A 826 14.31 -2.69 1.51
C GLY A 826 13.71 -3.43 0.32
N ASP A 827 13.62 -4.75 0.46
CA ASP A 827 12.98 -5.60 -0.53
C ASP A 827 11.44 -5.49 -0.45
N LYS A 828 10.75 -6.10 -1.42
CA LYS A 828 9.30 -5.99 -1.54
C LYS A 828 8.63 -6.55 -0.28
N LEU A 829 7.65 -5.82 0.27
CA LEU A 829 6.87 -6.27 1.42
C LEU A 829 6.13 -7.57 1.07
N ALA A 830 6.42 -8.63 1.82
CA ALA A 830 5.75 -9.93 1.72
C ALA A 830 4.21 -9.80 1.87
N GLN A 831 3.45 -10.75 1.32
CA GLN A 831 1.99 -10.76 1.46
C GLN A 831 1.54 -11.36 2.80
N GLY A 832 2.43 -12.06 3.51
CA GLY A 832 2.12 -12.80 4.73
C GLY A 832 1.77 -14.27 4.45
N THR A 833 1.69 -15.10 5.49
CA THR A 833 1.09 -16.45 5.40
C THR A 833 -0.31 -16.37 4.80
N ASN A 834 -0.67 -17.37 3.98
CA ASN A 834 -1.96 -17.44 3.32
C ASN A 834 -3.14 -17.22 4.29
N SER A 835 -4.08 -16.36 3.88
CA SER A 835 -5.18 -15.91 4.74
C SER A 835 -6.09 -17.03 5.25
N ASN A 836 -6.19 -18.17 4.55
CA ASN A 836 -6.98 -19.32 5.00
C ASN A 836 -6.31 -19.98 6.21
N ASP A 837 -5.00 -20.17 6.14
CA ASP A 837 -4.20 -20.75 7.22
C ASP A 837 -4.23 -19.84 8.45
N VAL A 838 -4.05 -18.52 8.26
CA VAL A 838 -4.11 -17.53 9.36
C VAL A 838 -5.50 -17.49 10.01
N LYS A 839 -6.59 -17.56 9.24
CA LYS A 839 -7.96 -17.63 9.78
C LYS A 839 -8.19 -18.90 10.59
N ALA A 840 -7.72 -20.04 10.09
CA ALA A 840 -7.85 -21.34 10.75
C ALA A 840 -7.01 -21.44 12.04
N LEU A 841 -5.77 -20.91 12.04
CA LEU A 841 -5.01 -20.72 13.27
C LEU A 841 -5.77 -19.83 14.26
N GLY A 842 -6.39 -18.75 13.78
CA GLY A 842 -7.26 -17.89 14.58
C GLY A 842 -8.55 -18.54 15.09
N LEU A 843 -8.89 -19.77 14.68
CA LEU A 843 -9.91 -20.62 15.32
C LEU A 843 -9.28 -21.51 16.39
N LEU A 844 -8.15 -22.16 16.09
CA LEU A 844 -7.38 -22.94 17.08
C LEU A 844 -7.02 -22.09 18.32
N GLN A 845 -6.60 -20.84 18.13
CA GLN A 845 -6.29 -19.90 19.23
C GLN A 845 -7.52 -19.51 20.06
N LYS A 846 -8.73 -19.52 19.49
CA LYS A 846 -9.98 -19.25 20.23
C LYS A 846 -10.50 -20.48 20.96
N SER A 847 -10.22 -21.68 20.45
CA SER A 847 -10.57 -22.94 21.09
C SER A 847 -9.61 -23.33 22.22
N PHE A 848 -8.35 -22.93 22.14
CA PHE A 848 -7.30 -23.38 23.04
C PHE A 848 -6.52 -22.20 23.65
N ALA A 849 -6.78 -21.93 24.93
CA ALA A 849 -6.13 -20.85 25.69
C ALA A 849 -4.59 -20.93 25.68
N GLN A 850 -4.02 -22.13 25.56
CA GLN A 850 -2.59 -22.38 25.42
C GLN A 850 -1.97 -21.72 24.17
N LEU A 851 -2.78 -21.41 23.16
CA LEU A 851 -2.35 -20.86 21.87
C LEU A 851 -2.63 -19.35 21.71
N GLU A 852 -3.40 -18.71 22.62
CA GLU A 852 -3.77 -17.29 22.56
C GLU A 852 -2.59 -16.32 22.52
N ASP A 853 -1.44 -16.72 23.04
CA ASP A 853 -0.27 -15.84 23.23
C ASP A 853 0.67 -15.81 22.01
N TRP A 854 0.25 -16.35 20.87
CA TRP A 854 1.01 -16.33 19.61
C TRP A 854 0.52 -15.18 18.70
N ASN A 855 1.46 -14.33 18.30
CA ASN A 855 1.22 -13.09 17.55
C ASN A 855 2.19 -12.99 16.36
N GLY A 856 1.88 -12.07 15.43
CA GLY A 856 2.63 -11.87 14.19
C GLY A 856 2.45 -13.01 13.19
N ASP A 857 3.09 -12.88 12.04
CA ASP A 857 2.99 -13.87 10.97
C ASP A 857 3.49 -15.26 11.42
N PRO A 858 2.77 -16.37 11.15
CA PRO A 858 3.15 -17.69 11.64
C PRO A 858 4.32 -18.33 10.87
N CYS A 859 4.51 -18.03 9.58
CA CYS A 859 5.59 -18.63 8.77
C CYS A 859 6.79 -17.68 8.56
N LEU A 860 6.53 -16.37 8.48
CA LEU A 860 7.49 -15.38 8.00
C LEU A 860 8.10 -14.51 9.12
N PRO A 861 9.31 -13.97 8.90
CA PRO A 861 10.25 -14.38 7.86
C PRO A 861 10.89 -15.72 8.21
N ALA A 862 11.06 -16.60 7.22
CA ALA A 862 11.77 -17.86 7.39
C ALA A 862 13.24 -17.61 7.82
N PRO A 863 13.86 -18.48 8.65
CA PRO A 863 13.34 -19.75 9.18
C PRO A 863 12.60 -19.62 10.53
N TYR A 864 12.12 -18.43 10.91
CA TYR A 864 11.56 -18.17 12.24
C TYR A 864 10.04 -18.37 12.28
N THR A 865 9.56 -19.60 12.08
CA THR A 865 8.14 -19.95 12.21
C THR A 865 7.67 -19.92 13.68
N TRP A 866 6.36 -20.03 13.92
CA TRP A 866 5.85 -20.41 15.25
C TRP A 866 6.31 -21.84 15.61
N ASP A 867 6.60 -22.09 16.89
CA ASP A 867 7.29 -23.34 17.32
C ASP A 867 6.48 -24.63 17.06
N TRP A 868 5.16 -24.51 16.82
CA TRP A 868 4.23 -25.62 16.57
C TRP A 868 3.72 -25.69 15.11
N VAL A 869 4.30 -24.92 14.18
CA VAL A 869 3.98 -24.97 12.75
C VAL A 869 5.22 -25.15 11.88
N ALA A 870 5.09 -25.91 10.80
CA ALA A 870 6.01 -25.88 9.67
C ALA A 870 5.29 -25.40 8.41
N CYS A 871 6.03 -24.72 7.54
CA CYS A 871 5.50 -24.11 6.32
C CYS A 871 6.32 -24.51 5.11
N ASN A 872 5.74 -24.36 3.91
CA ASN A 872 6.46 -24.52 2.66
C ASN A 872 7.52 -23.41 2.45
N ASN A 873 8.38 -23.59 1.45
CA ASN A 873 9.46 -22.65 1.11
C ASN A 873 9.02 -21.45 0.26
N ASP A 874 7.72 -21.13 0.21
CA ASP A 874 7.21 -19.95 -0.50
C ASP A 874 7.51 -18.69 0.34
N THR A 875 8.13 -17.70 -0.28
CA THR A 875 8.57 -16.47 0.39
C THR A 875 7.59 -15.31 0.30
N ASP A 876 6.60 -15.39 -0.60
CA ASP A 876 5.59 -14.35 -0.81
C ASP A 876 4.30 -14.66 -0.04
N SER A 877 3.80 -15.90 -0.12
CA SER A 877 2.55 -16.36 0.50
C SER A 877 2.62 -17.82 0.98
N PRO A 878 3.43 -18.10 2.03
CA PRO A 878 3.62 -19.46 2.53
C PRO A 878 2.33 -20.11 3.01
N ARG A 879 2.31 -21.44 2.84
CA ARG A 879 1.28 -22.34 3.34
C ARG A 879 1.80 -23.12 4.54
N ILE A 880 0.95 -23.32 5.53
CA ILE A 880 1.24 -24.21 6.65
C ILE A 880 1.04 -25.66 6.21
N THR A 881 2.08 -26.47 6.35
CA THR A 881 2.09 -27.89 5.93
C THR A 881 2.08 -28.86 7.10
N GLU A 882 2.47 -28.42 8.30
CA GLU A 882 2.55 -29.30 9.48
C GLU A 882 2.08 -28.57 10.75
N LEU A 883 1.30 -29.27 11.60
CA LEU A 883 0.87 -28.82 12.92
C LEU A 883 1.38 -29.77 14.02
N TYR A 884 2.10 -29.22 14.99
CA TYR A 884 2.69 -29.94 16.13
C TYR A 884 2.10 -29.43 17.45
N LEU A 885 0.90 -29.91 17.77
CA LEU A 885 0.10 -29.52 18.92
C LEU A 885 0.06 -30.59 20.03
N ASN A 886 0.98 -31.56 19.98
CA ASN A 886 1.15 -32.60 20.99
C ASN A 886 1.69 -32.06 22.34
N ASP A 887 1.38 -32.76 23.44
CA ASP A 887 1.88 -32.48 24.80
C ASP A 887 1.50 -31.10 25.39
N LEU A 888 0.50 -30.40 24.83
CA LEU A 888 0.08 -29.07 25.27
C LEU A 888 -1.04 -29.08 26.33
N GLY A 889 -1.57 -30.25 26.68
CA GLY A 889 -2.70 -30.39 27.59
C GLY A 889 -3.99 -29.74 27.06
N LEU A 890 -4.20 -29.76 25.74
CA LEU A 890 -5.39 -29.20 25.09
C LEU A 890 -6.65 -29.92 25.58
N THR A 891 -7.73 -29.18 25.80
CA THR A 891 -9.01 -29.69 26.33
C THR A 891 -10.19 -29.25 25.48
N GLY A 892 -11.27 -30.04 25.47
CA GLY A 892 -12.51 -29.68 24.78
C GLY A 892 -12.64 -30.39 23.44
N THR A 893 -13.09 -29.66 22.40
CA THR A 893 -13.33 -30.19 21.05
C THR A 893 -12.47 -29.48 20.01
N LEU A 894 -12.07 -30.19 18.95
CA LEU A 894 -11.39 -29.57 17.82
C LEU A 894 -12.35 -28.63 17.06
N PRO A 895 -11.96 -27.38 16.76
CA PRO A 895 -12.69 -26.54 15.80
C PRO A 895 -12.47 -27.06 14.37
N ASP A 896 -13.30 -26.62 13.42
CA ASP A 896 -13.03 -26.85 12.00
C ASP A 896 -11.88 -25.95 11.52
N PHE A 897 -10.79 -26.59 11.08
CA PHE A 897 -9.64 -25.94 10.43
C PHE A 897 -9.34 -26.53 9.04
N SER A 898 -10.35 -27.12 8.38
CA SER A 898 -10.28 -27.68 7.02
C SER A 898 -9.77 -26.71 5.96
N ALA A 899 -9.90 -25.40 6.17
CA ALA A 899 -9.36 -24.35 5.31
C ALA A 899 -7.81 -24.38 5.17
N MET A 900 -7.11 -25.11 6.04
CA MET A 900 -5.66 -25.37 5.93
C MET A 900 -5.37 -26.51 4.93
N ASP A 901 -5.84 -26.34 3.69
CA ASP A 901 -5.84 -27.41 2.66
C ASP A 901 -4.46 -27.94 2.26
N ALA A 902 -3.36 -27.27 2.63
CA ALA A 902 -1.98 -27.70 2.41
C ALA A 902 -1.39 -28.59 3.52
N LEU A 903 -2.16 -28.95 4.55
CA LEU A 903 -1.67 -29.77 5.66
C LEU A 903 -1.34 -31.20 5.24
N ARG A 904 -0.11 -31.61 5.59
CA ARG A 904 0.48 -32.95 5.39
C ARG A 904 0.63 -33.74 6.68
N THR A 905 0.84 -33.04 7.78
CA THR A 905 1.05 -33.62 9.12
C THR A 905 0.20 -32.89 10.15
N ILE A 906 -0.61 -33.63 10.90
CA ILE A 906 -1.33 -33.15 12.08
C ILE A 906 -0.95 -34.04 13.26
N ASN A 907 -0.26 -33.47 14.26
CA ASN A 907 0.03 -34.15 15.52
C ASN A 907 -0.67 -33.45 16.69
N LEU A 908 -1.61 -34.16 17.32
CA LEU A 908 -2.41 -33.73 18.45
C LEU A 908 -2.25 -34.70 19.65
N SER A 909 -1.25 -35.58 19.63
CA SER A 909 -1.14 -36.65 20.63
C SER A 909 -0.81 -36.18 22.05
N ASN A 910 -1.12 -37.01 23.05
CA ASN A 910 -0.89 -36.73 24.47
C ASN A 910 -1.53 -35.40 24.92
N ASN A 911 -2.84 -35.32 24.74
CA ASN A 911 -3.68 -34.19 25.12
C ASN A 911 -4.95 -34.71 25.82
N ASN A 912 -5.88 -33.82 26.13
CA ASN A 912 -7.14 -34.14 26.79
C ASN A 912 -8.34 -33.70 25.93
N LEU A 913 -8.23 -33.88 24.61
CA LEU A 913 -9.30 -33.62 23.65
C LEU A 913 -10.40 -34.68 23.79
N THR A 914 -11.65 -34.27 23.55
CA THR A 914 -12.86 -35.04 23.85
C THR A 914 -13.86 -34.98 22.68
N ARG A 915 -14.94 -35.77 22.77
CA ARG A 915 -15.96 -35.99 21.73
C ARG A 915 -15.45 -36.85 20.58
N GLU A 916 -16.24 -36.92 19.52
CA GLU A 916 -15.99 -37.74 18.34
C GLU A 916 -14.89 -37.11 17.48
N ILE A 917 -14.18 -37.94 16.71
CA ILE A 917 -13.17 -37.48 15.76
C ILE A 917 -13.91 -36.80 14.59
N PRO A 918 -13.69 -35.51 14.30
CA PRO A 918 -14.42 -34.82 13.23
C PRO A 918 -14.11 -35.37 11.83
N GLU A 919 -15.15 -35.49 11.00
CA GLU A 919 -15.05 -36.04 9.63
C GLU A 919 -14.10 -35.25 8.72
N PHE A 920 -14.00 -33.92 8.91
CA PHE A 920 -13.13 -33.03 8.12
C PHE A 920 -11.63 -33.38 8.23
N LEU A 921 -11.20 -34.08 9.29
CA LEU A 921 -9.81 -34.51 9.42
C LEU A 921 -9.41 -35.52 8.32
N GLY A 922 -10.37 -36.22 7.72
CA GLY A 922 -10.16 -37.06 6.54
C GLY A 922 -10.45 -36.39 5.20
N THR A 923 -10.69 -35.06 5.17
CA THR A 923 -10.97 -34.32 3.92
C THR A 923 -9.81 -33.44 3.45
N PHE A 924 -8.69 -33.41 4.17
CA PHE A 924 -7.50 -32.66 3.79
C PHE A 924 -6.81 -33.31 2.57
N PRO A 925 -6.59 -32.60 1.46
CA PRO A 925 -6.17 -33.22 0.20
C PRO A 925 -4.69 -33.64 0.15
N GLU A 926 -3.84 -33.10 1.03
CA GLU A 926 -2.41 -33.45 1.12
C GLU A 926 -2.03 -34.23 2.41
N LEU A 927 -3.01 -34.63 3.24
CA LEU A 927 -2.72 -35.21 4.55
C LEU A 927 -2.11 -36.62 4.43
N THR A 928 -0.96 -36.82 5.08
CA THR A 928 -0.21 -38.09 5.08
C THR A 928 0.06 -38.64 6.48
N VAL A 929 -0.01 -37.79 7.51
CA VAL A 929 0.20 -38.17 8.91
C VAL A 929 -0.87 -37.52 9.80
N LEU A 930 -1.63 -38.33 10.52
CA LEU A 930 -2.61 -37.90 11.52
C LEU A 930 -2.40 -38.67 12.83
N ASN A 931 -1.91 -37.98 13.85
CA ASN A 931 -1.67 -38.57 15.17
C ASN A 931 -2.59 -37.93 16.22
N LEU A 932 -3.57 -38.71 16.68
CA LEU A 932 -4.56 -38.39 17.71
C LEU A 932 -4.37 -39.26 18.97
N ALA A 933 -3.23 -39.94 19.11
CA ALA A 933 -2.99 -40.86 20.20
C ALA A 933 -3.04 -40.20 21.59
N ASP A 934 -3.29 -40.99 22.64
CA ASP A 934 -3.29 -40.55 24.04
C ASP A 934 -4.15 -39.29 24.26
N ASN A 935 -5.45 -39.42 23.95
CA ASN A 935 -6.49 -38.40 24.12
C ASN A 935 -7.74 -39.04 24.73
N ASN A 936 -8.84 -38.29 24.83
CA ASN A 936 -10.14 -38.76 25.32
C ASN A 936 -11.24 -38.71 24.24
N PHE A 937 -10.89 -38.94 22.97
CA PHE A 937 -11.86 -39.09 21.89
C PHE A 937 -12.77 -40.31 22.12
N ASN A 938 -14.00 -40.25 21.61
CA ASN A 938 -14.99 -41.31 21.70
C ASN A 938 -15.74 -41.54 20.38
N GLY A 939 -16.69 -42.48 20.36
CA GLY A 939 -17.44 -42.82 19.15
C GLY A 939 -16.63 -43.72 18.20
N THR A 940 -16.88 -43.63 16.90
CA THR A 940 -16.19 -44.40 15.84
C THR A 940 -15.21 -43.52 15.05
N VAL A 941 -14.20 -44.13 14.43
CA VAL A 941 -13.36 -43.45 13.44
C VAL A 941 -14.20 -43.16 12.16
N PRO A 942 -14.20 -41.93 11.63
CA PRO A 942 -14.85 -41.60 10.35
C PRO A 942 -14.31 -42.40 9.16
N SER A 943 -15.17 -42.75 8.20
CA SER A 943 -14.77 -43.46 6.98
C SER A 943 -13.79 -42.67 6.11
N SER A 944 -13.86 -41.33 6.16
CA SER A 944 -12.88 -40.44 5.52
C SER A 944 -11.44 -40.63 6.03
N ILE A 945 -11.27 -41.24 7.20
CA ILE A 945 -9.96 -41.55 7.81
C ILE A 945 -9.66 -43.05 7.72
N SER A 946 -10.65 -43.93 7.96
CA SER A 946 -10.41 -45.39 7.96
C SER A 946 -10.16 -45.99 6.58
N ASP A 947 -10.67 -45.34 5.53
CA ASP A 947 -10.65 -45.87 4.17
C ASP A 947 -9.48 -45.30 3.34
N ASP A 948 -8.74 -44.30 3.87
CA ASP A 948 -7.54 -43.77 3.23
C ASP A 948 -6.32 -44.66 3.48
N VAL A 949 -5.93 -45.40 2.44
CA VAL A 949 -4.77 -46.29 2.43
C VAL A 949 -3.41 -45.60 2.45
N ASN A 950 -3.35 -44.28 2.24
CA ASN A 950 -2.11 -43.49 2.22
C ASN A 950 -1.85 -42.76 3.55
N LEU A 951 -2.86 -42.67 4.41
CA LEU A 951 -2.80 -41.95 5.68
C LEU A 951 -2.12 -42.79 6.78
N LYS A 952 -1.02 -42.27 7.34
CA LYS A 952 -0.43 -42.79 8.58
C LYS A 952 -1.23 -42.26 9.77
N PHE A 953 -2.15 -43.09 10.26
CA PHE A 953 -3.10 -42.76 11.30
C PHE A 953 -2.81 -43.51 12.60
N ASN A 954 -2.78 -42.77 13.71
CA ASN A 954 -2.66 -43.33 15.04
C ASN A 954 -3.65 -42.66 15.99
N ALA A 955 -4.52 -43.45 16.60
CA ALA A 955 -5.45 -43.02 17.65
C ALA A 955 -5.43 -43.96 18.86
N THR A 956 -4.32 -44.68 19.07
CA THR A 956 -4.12 -45.53 20.25
C THR A 956 -4.19 -44.71 21.55
N GLY A 957 -4.46 -45.34 22.69
CA GLY A 957 -4.58 -44.64 23.98
C GLY A 957 -5.88 -43.87 24.23
N ASN A 958 -6.81 -43.78 23.27
CA ASN A 958 -8.15 -43.19 23.46
C ASN A 958 -9.12 -44.21 24.10
N PRO A 959 -9.54 -44.08 25.38
CA PRO A 959 -10.20 -45.18 26.10
C PRO A 959 -11.63 -45.51 25.64
N ASN A 960 -12.30 -44.55 24.99
CA ASN A 960 -13.72 -44.65 24.60
C ASN A 960 -13.93 -44.68 23.07
N LEU A 961 -12.85 -44.83 22.30
CA LEU A 961 -12.88 -44.86 20.83
C LEU A 961 -13.05 -46.29 20.31
N LEU A 962 -14.03 -46.49 19.43
CA LEU A 962 -14.39 -47.79 18.84
C LEU A 962 -13.55 -48.05 17.59
N CYS A 963 -12.44 -48.76 17.77
CA CYS A 963 -11.49 -49.17 16.73
C CYS A 963 -11.70 -50.63 16.31
N THR A 964 -12.55 -50.88 15.30
CA THR A 964 -12.84 -52.24 14.82
C THR A 964 -12.68 -52.37 13.29
N PRO A 965 -11.72 -53.17 12.78
CA PRO A 965 -10.67 -53.88 13.51
C PRO A 965 -9.63 -52.93 14.13
N THR A 966 -8.91 -53.39 15.16
CA THR A 966 -7.94 -52.58 15.90
C THR A 966 -6.76 -52.09 15.06
N SER A 967 -6.48 -52.73 13.92
CA SER A 967 -5.49 -52.28 12.92
C SER A 967 -5.83 -50.93 12.29
N VAL A 968 -7.09 -50.51 12.29
CA VAL A 968 -7.51 -49.21 11.73
C VAL A 968 -6.93 -48.04 12.53
N CYS A 969 -6.73 -48.18 13.84
CA CYS A 969 -6.28 -47.08 14.70
C CYS A 969 -4.77 -47.04 14.95
N ASN A 970 -3.99 -47.85 14.24
CA ASN A 970 -2.53 -47.84 14.29
C ASN A 970 -1.93 -48.35 12.96
N THR A 971 -1.83 -47.49 11.96
CA THR A 971 -1.09 -47.76 10.71
C THR A 971 0.38 -47.31 10.84
N ASP A 972 1.08 -47.97 11.77
CA ASP A 972 2.52 -47.87 12.11
C ASP A 972 3.24 -46.56 11.68
N PRO A 973 3.09 -45.46 12.46
CA PRO A 973 3.83 -44.24 12.19
C PRO A 973 5.26 -44.36 12.72
N GLU A 974 6.24 -44.53 11.81
CA GLU A 974 7.67 -44.39 12.14
C GLU A 974 7.91 -43.10 12.96
N SER A 975 8.30 -43.27 14.22
CA SER A 975 8.46 -42.17 15.17
C SER A 975 9.72 -41.35 14.85
N ARG A 976 9.53 -40.21 14.18
CA ARG A 976 10.50 -39.10 14.18
C ARG A 976 10.01 -37.94 15.03
N ILE A 977 10.15 -38.14 16.34
CA ILE A 977 10.19 -37.09 17.35
C ILE A 977 11.38 -36.15 17.05
N PRO A 978 11.16 -34.83 17.06
CA PRO A 978 11.60 -34.01 18.19
C PRO A 978 10.49 -33.09 18.73
N PRO A 979 10.31 -33.06 20.06
CA PRO A 979 10.67 -31.82 20.77
C PRO A 979 11.55 -32.11 22.01
N PRO A 980 12.13 -31.09 22.68
CA PRO A 980 12.33 -29.69 22.28
C PRO A 980 13.83 -29.38 22.10
N SER A 981 14.19 -28.16 21.69
CA SER A 981 15.57 -27.67 21.82
C SER A 981 15.87 -27.23 23.27
N THR A 982 15.86 -28.17 24.21
CA THR A 982 16.39 -27.93 25.57
C THR A 982 17.90 -27.96 25.55
N GLY A 983 18.52 -26.79 25.53
CA GLY A 983 19.92 -26.64 25.91
C GLY A 983 20.06 -26.88 27.42
N ASN A 984 20.32 -28.12 27.83
CA ASN A 984 21.08 -28.42 29.05
C ASN A 984 21.50 -29.88 29.12
N THR A 985 22.81 -30.12 29.11
CA THR A 985 23.39 -31.37 29.60
C THR A 985 23.72 -31.19 31.08
N ASP A 986 22.86 -31.67 31.97
CA ASP A 986 23.30 -32.03 33.33
C ASP A 986 22.39 -33.12 33.94
N PRO A 987 22.89 -34.35 34.16
CA PRO A 987 22.07 -35.47 34.59
C PRO A 987 22.10 -35.66 36.12
N GLU A 988 21.62 -34.70 36.92
CA GLU A 988 21.26 -34.94 38.34
C GLU A 988 20.40 -33.82 38.95
N SER A 989 19.08 -34.05 39.09
CA SER A 989 18.19 -33.46 40.12
C SER A 989 16.69 -33.72 39.87
N ARG A 990 16.24 -34.97 40.01
CA ARG A 990 14.81 -35.25 40.31
C ARG A 990 14.66 -35.46 41.81
N ILE A 991 14.14 -34.46 42.51
CA ILE A 991 13.56 -34.65 43.86
C ILE A 991 12.04 -34.73 43.67
N PRO A 992 11.40 -35.90 43.90
CA PRO A 992 9.94 -36.00 43.88
C PRO A 992 9.33 -35.51 45.21
N PRO A 993 8.09 -34.98 45.19
CA PRO A 993 7.34 -34.74 46.43
C PRO A 993 7.01 -36.08 47.12
N PRO A 994 6.97 -36.13 48.47
CA PRO A 994 6.94 -37.39 49.21
C PRO A 994 5.56 -38.06 49.19
N PRO A 995 5.48 -39.41 49.07
CA PRO A 995 4.30 -40.18 49.42
C PRO A 995 4.09 -40.17 50.94
N SER A 996 2.84 -40.38 51.35
CA SER A 996 2.47 -40.49 52.76
C SER A 996 2.82 -41.88 53.37
N THR A 997 3.09 -41.86 54.68
CA THR A 997 3.14 -43.00 55.63
C THR A 997 4.40 -43.88 55.70
N GLY A 998 4.99 -43.97 56.91
CA GLY A 998 5.70 -45.18 57.39
C GLY A 998 7.19 -45.04 57.76
N ASN A 999 7.49 -45.13 59.06
CA ASN A 999 8.69 -45.69 59.73
C ASN A 999 9.52 -46.70 58.88
N THR A 1000 10.83 -47.00 59.00
CA THR A 1000 12.02 -46.70 59.87
C THR A 1000 13.22 -47.51 59.26
N ASP A 1001 14.53 -47.38 59.54
CA ASP A 1001 15.35 -46.60 60.49
C ASP A 1001 16.85 -46.52 60.04
N THR A 1002 17.71 -45.89 60.87
CA THR A 1002 19.18 -46.11 61.02
C THR A 1002 20.20 -45.82 59.90
N GLU A 1003 21.04 -44.82 60.20
CA GLU A 1003 22.50 -44.55 59.95
C GLU A 1003 23.50 -45.77 59.94
N PRO A 1004 24.86 -45.62 59.80
CA PRO A 1004 25.76 -44.49 59.37
C PRO A 1004 27.11 -44.81 58.60
N ILE A 1005 27.75 -43.80 57.93
CA ILE A 1005 29.23 -43.45 57.85
C ILE A 1005 30.25 -44.49 57.21
N PRO A 1006 31.56 -44.26 56.83
CA PRO A 1006 32.46 -43.08 56.51
C PRO A 1006 32.99 -43.04 55.02
N SER A 1007 33.59 -41.98 54.42
CA SER A 1007 34.94 -41.31 54.53
C SER A 1007 36.21 -42.14 54.12
N PRO A 1008 37.41 -41.58 53.79
CA PRO A 1008 37.81 -40.45 52.89
C PRO A 1008 39.18 -40.66 52.08
N VAL A 1009 39.75 -39.58 51.46
CA VAL A 1009 41.16 -39.35 50.95
C VAL A 1009 41.68 -40.18 49.70
N ASP A 1010 42.70 -39.83 48.88
CA ASP A 1010 43.74 -38.77 48.81
C ASP A 1010 44.38 -38.55 47.38
N LYS A 1011 45.07 -37.41 47.18
CA LYS A 1011 46.17 -37.01 46.22
C LYS A 1011 46.45 -37.69 44.84
N GLY A 1012 46.83 -36.84 43.86
CA GLY A 1012 47.75 -37.17 42.74
C GLY A 1012 48.01 -36.00 41.76
N ARG A 1013 49.25 -35.78 41.28
CA ARG A 1013 49.63 -34.61 40.44
C ARG A 1013 50.71 -34.95 39.39
N SER A 1014 50.73 -34.18 38.28
CA SER A 1014 51.81 -34.05 37.25
C SER A 1014 51.88 -35.13 36.15
N SER A 1015 52.47 -34.92 34.95
CA SER A 1015 52.60 -33.72 34.07
C SER A 1015 53.36 -34.09 32.76
N LYS A 1016 53.02 -33.46 31.62
CA LYS A 1016 53.89 -33.29 30.40
C LYS A 1016 54.24 -34.61 29.62
N THR A 1017 54.58 -34.65 28.32
CA THR A 1017 54.84 -33.65 27.25
C THR A 1017 54.86 -34.25 25.82
N PHE A 1018 54.69 -33.39 24.79
CA PHE A 1018 55.27 -33.40 23.41
C PHE A 1018 55.08 -34.55 22.40
N ALA A 1019 54.57 -34.19 21.21
CA ALA A 1019 55.25 -34.37 19.91
C ALA A 1019 54.74 -33.33 18.86
N GLN A 1020 55.60 -32.97 17.89
CA GLN A 1020 55.39 -32.05 16.73
C GLN A 1020 55.69 -32.85 15.42
N PRO A 1021 55.58 -32.36 14.14
CA PRO A 1021 55.92 -31.00 13.65
C PRO A 1021 55.23 -30.38 12.37
N ILE A 1022 55.39 -29.04 12.18
CA ILE A 1022 55.68 -28.25 10.92
C ILE A 1022 54.67 -28.33 9.71
N ILE A 1023 54.14 -27.26 9.07
CA ILE A 1023 54.67 -26.02 8.40
C ILE A 1023 53.67 -24.84 8.61
N ILE A 1024 53.97 -23.69 9.25
CA ILE A 1024 54.61 -22.41 8.80
C ILE A 1024 53.87 -21.59 7.70
N LEU A 1025 53.21 -20.47 8.09
CA LEU A 1025 53.69 -19.08 7.81
C LEU A 1025 53.02 -18.05 8.76
N LEU A 1026 53.77 -17.02 9.16
CA LEU A 1026 53.41 -15.88 10.04
C LEU A 1026 53.96 -14.60 9.34
N ILE A 1027 53.42 -13.38 9.47
CA ILE A 1027 53.55 -12.36 10.55
C ILE A 1027 52.65 -11.18 10.08
N MET A 1028 51.59 -10.75 10.77
CA MET A 1028 51.52 -9.78 11.90
C MET A 1028 51.84 -8.29 11.59
N PHE A 1029 50.77 -7.47 11.58
CA PHE A 1029 50.57 -6.15 12.22
C PHE A 1029 51.30 -4.84 11.81
N SER A 1030 50.46 -3.79 11.82
CA SER A 1030 50.70 -2.37 12.18
C SER A 1030 51.32 -1.40 11.15
N GLY A 1031 50.75 -0.18 11.12
CA GLY A 1031 51.24 0.95 10.31
C GLY A 1031 50.23 2.10 10.21
N LEU A 1032 50.27 3.05 11.15
CA LEU A 1032 49.80 4.42 10.93
C LEU A 1032 50.98 5.26 10.40
N LEU A 1033 50.71 6.44 9.82
CA LEU A 1033 51.65 7.41 9.22
C LEU A 1033 52.17 7.10 7.80
N LEU A 1034 51.50 7.69 6.81
CA LEU A 1034 52.10 8.71 5.91
C LEU A 1034 51.00 9.64 5.37
#